data_AF-A0AAW0JJN5-F1
#
_entry.id   AF-A0AAW0JJN5-F1
#
_cell.length_a   1.000
_cell.length_b   1.000
_cell.length_c   1.000
_cell.angle_alpha   90.00
_cell.angle_beta   90.00
_cell.angle_gamma   90.00
#
_symmetry.space_group_name_H-M   'P 1'
#
loop_
_entity.id
_entity.type
_entity.pdbx_description
1 polymer ?
#
loop_
_entity_poly.entity_id
_entity_poly.type
_entity_poly.pdbx_seq_one_letter_code
_entity_poly.pdbx_strand_id
1 'polypeptide(L)'
;MQRAEFRAAMAEEEILEKIESGIQERNVDRSYANNLLVLIAEAVGIPTERSALKKEFEEFKNEIESTRLRKDEAEAIQMDQIMALLERADATSSPREKEIKHFSKRKSLGSQPLEPLQSFYCPITRDVMEDPVETSSGQTFERRAIEKWFADGNKLCPLTMTSLNTSVLRPNKTLRQSIEEWKDRNTMITIGSIKPKLNSEEEDEVLHSLEQLQELCEQRDLHREWVILEDYVPTLIQLLAKNRDIRNHALVILCILAKDTDNAIESIVRSLGRRVGERKLAVELLLELSKCHLARDCIGKVQGCILLLVTMSSSDDSQAARDAQALLENLSFSDQNIIQMAKANYFRHLLQRLSTGPEDVKLTMATTLAEMELTDHNKESLFEGGVLGPLLHFVSHGDTHMKNVAAKALRNLSSLPKIGLQMIKEAAVRPLLDTLFNHSTSSSSLREHAAGTIMHLAVSTMSQESSQIPVSLLESDEDILMLFSLINLTGPEIQQSIIQTFQALCQSPSAPIIKTKLSQCAAIQVLVQLCEHDDPCVRANVVKLFCCLAEGGDEVALAEHLLESGTTLTKKRAAISLCRFSESSLVLSRLIPKRKGFLCFSAPPETVCPVHGGICSTESSFCLIEADAVRPLVRILGEHDPGACEASLDALLTLIEGERLQSGSKVLGEANAIPPIIKFLGSPSPSLQEKALHALERIFRLVDFKMKYGALAQMPLVDITQRGSGSVKSLAARILAHLNVLHDQSSYF
;
A
#
# COMPACT_ATOMS: atom_id res chain seq x y z
N MET A 1 47.02 21.67 12.94
CA MET A 1 46.47 22.13 11.65
C MET A 1 47.54 22.23 10.58
N GLN A 2 48.49 23.16 10.66
CA GLN A 2 49.52 23.36 9.59
C GLN A 2 50.31 22.11 9.16
N ARG A 3 50.63 21.19 10.08
CA ARG A 3 51.37 19.94 9.76
C ARG A 3 50.50 18.86 9.10
N ALA A 4 49.17 18.93 9.26
CA ALA A 4 48.22 18.03 8.63
C ALA A 4 47.82 18.56 7.24
N GLU A 5 47.59 19.87 7.10
CA GLU A 5 47.38 20.55 5.82
C GLU A 5 48.59 20.40 4.89
N PHE A 6 49.82 20.53 5.41
CA PHE A 6 51.04 20.31 4.64
C PHE A 6 51.22 18.86 4.18
N ARG A 7 50.75 17.87 4.95
CA ARG A 7 50.79 16.45 4.54
C ARG A 7 49.74 16.11 3.49
N ALA A 8 48.55 16.72 3.57
CA ALA A 8 47.50 16.56 2.57
C ALA A 8 47.94 17.13 1.20
N ALA A 9 48.52 18.33 1.19
CA ALA A 9 49.02 18.96 -0.04
C ALA A 9 50.12 18.14 -0.75
N MET A 10 51.05 17.55 0.02
CA MET A 10 52.09 16.67 -0.53
C MET A 10 51.51 15.37 -1.11
N ALA A 11 50.46 14.82 -0.50
CA ALA A 11 49.80 13.61 -0.99
C ALA A 11 48.98 13.89 -2.26
N GLU A 12 48.31 15.04 -2.33
CA GLU A 12 47.61 15.50 -3.55
C GLU A 12 48.57 15.68 -4.73
N GLU A 13 49.74 16.27 -4.50
CA GLU A 13 50.77 16.46 -5.53
C GLU A 13 51.33 15.12 -6.03
N GLU A 14 51.59 14.16 -5.12
CA GLU A 14 52.01 12.80 -5.49
C GLU A 14 50.94 12.06 -6.32
N ILE A 15 49.66 12.23 -5.98
CA ILE A 15 48.55 11.62 -6.71
C ILE A 15 48.42 12.23 -8.11
N LEU A 16 48.55 13.55 -8.24
CA LEU A 16 48.53 14.24 -9.53
C LEU A 16 49.69 13.78 -10.43
N GLU A 17 50.91 13.69 -9.91
CA GLU A 17 52.06 13.15 -10.65
C GLU A 17 51.81 11.71 -11.13
N LYS A 18 51.20 10.87 -10.28
CA LYS A 18 50.81 9.52 -10.67
C LYS A 18 49.75 9.53 -11.76
N ILE A 19 48.70 10.34 -11.65
CA ILE A 19 47.67 10.43 -12.70
C ILE A 19 48.32 10.85 -14.03
N GLU A 20 49.17 11.87 -14.03
CA GLU A 20 49.85 12.36 -15.24
C GLU A 20 50.78 11.31 -15.84
N SER A 21 51.62 10.66 -15.02
CA SER A 21 52.49 9.57 -15.46
C SER A 21 51.68 8.40 -16.03
N GLY A 22 50.59 8.01 -15.38
CA GLY A 22 49.69 6.96 -15.83
C GLY A 22 49.05 7.26 -17.19
N ILE A 23 48.64 8.51 -17.43
CA ILE A 23 48.07 8.97 -18.69
C ILE A 23 49.16 9.01 -19.79
N GLN A 24 50.33 9.59 -19.52
CA GLN A 24 51.44 9.72 -20.48
C GLN A 24 52.00 8.35 -20.91
N GLU A 25 52.19 7.44 -19.96
CA GLU A 25 52.67 6.08 -20.23
C GLU A 25 51.60 5.17 -20.83
N ARG A 26 50.35 5.66 -20.97
CA ARG A 26 49.17 4.85 -21.34
C ARG A 26 49.09 3.58 -20.50
N ASN A 27 49.29 3.73 -19.19
CA ASN A 27 49.48 2.59 -18.31
C ASN A 27 48.23 1.71 -18.25
N VAL A 28 48.31 0.53 -18.84
CA VAL A 28 47.22 -0.47 -18.89
C VAL A 28 47.24 -1.43 -17.70
N ASP A 29 48.15 -1.24 -16.74
CA ASP A 29 48.29 -2.12 -15.59
C ASP A 29 47.10 -1.97 -14.62
N ARG A 30 46.38 -3.07 -14.42
CA ARG A 30 45.24 -3.17 -13.51
C ARG A 30 45.63 -2.91 -12.06
N SER A 31 46.82 -3.36 -11.64
CA SER A 31 47.33 -3.14 -10.29
C SER A 31 47.63 -1.65 -10.04
N TYR A 32 48.09 -0.96 -11.08
CA TYR A 32 48.34 0.48 -11.03
C TYR A 32 47.04 1.26 -10.85
N ALA A 33 45.99 0.93 -11.64
CA ALA A 33 44.68 1.56 -11.50
C ALA A 33 44.04 1.31 -10.13
N ASN A 34 44.13 0.07 -9.60
CA ASN A 34 43.65 -0.27 -8.26
C ASN A 34 44.36 0.54 -7.17
N ASN A 35 45.70 0.59 -7.21
CA ASN A 35 46.49 1.35 -6.24
C ASN A 35 46.21 2.85 -6.33
N LEU A 36 46.07 3.39 -7.54
CA LEU A 36 45.75 4.80 -7.74
C LEU A 36 44.37 5.15 -7.18
N LEU A 37 43.37 4.30 -7.40
CA LEU A 37 42.02 4.50 -6.87
C LEU A 37 41.99 4.51 -5.33
N VAL A 38 42.77 3.62 -4.70
CA VAL A 38 42.91 3.58 -3.22
C VAL A 38 43.58 4.86 -2.71
N LEU A 39 44.66 5.31 -3.34
CA LEU A 39 45.35 6.55 -2.96
C LEU A 39 44.44 7.78 -3.08
N ILE A 40 43.64 7.85 -4.16
CA ILE A 40 42.66 8.92 -4.35
C ILE A 40 41.61 8.88 -3.23
N ALA A 41 41.06 7.70 -2.92
CA ALA A 41 40.05 7.58 -1.87
C ALA A 41 40.58 7.96 -0.48
N GLU A 42 41.80 7.55 -0.14
CA GLU A 42 42.45 7.92 1.12
C GLU A 42 42.67 9.44 1.22
N ALA A 43 43.04 10.10 0.12
CA ALA A 43 43.25 11.55 0.09
C ALA A 43 41.93 12.34 0.23
N VAL A 44 40.85 11.86 -0.40
CA VAL A 44 39.53 12.51 -0.37
C VAL A 44 38.72 12.14 0.89
N GLY A 45 39.23 11.21 1.71
CA GLY A 45 38.56 10.77 2.95
C GLY A 45 37.39 9.80 2.70
N ILE A 46 37.38 9.13 1.56
CA ILE A 46 36.40 8.13 1.18
C ILE A 46 36.86 6.77 1.75
N PRO A 47 35.97 5.96 2.35
CA PRO A 47 36.30 4.59 2.76
C PRO A 47 36.83 3.78 1.57
N THR A 48 37.93 3.05 1.76
CA THR A 48 38.53 2.19 0.73
C THR A 48 37.74 0.89 0.48
N GLU A 49 36.57 0.76 1.11
CA GLU A 49 35.61 -0.30 0.87
C GLU A 49 35.08 -0.25 -0.57
N ARG A 50 34.98 -1.41 -1.22
CA ARG A 50 34.63 -1.52 -2.64
C ARG A 50 33.28 -0.88 -2.99
N SER A 51 32.29 -0.97 -2.11
CA SER A 51 30.96 -0.40 -2.30
C SER A 51 30.98 1.13 -2.29
N ALA A 52 31.76 1.73 -1.40
CA ALA A 52 31.98 3.16 -1.32
C ALA A 52 32.74 3.67 -2.55
N LEU A 53 33.88 3.04 -2.88
CA LEU A 53 34.65 3.38 -4.08
C LEU A 53 33.82 3.33 -5.36
N LYS A 54 32.97 2.30 -5.51
CA LYS A 54 32.10 2.15 -6.68
C LYS A 54 31.05 3.26 -6.76
N LYS A 55 30.42 3.60 -5.63
CA LYS A 55 29.39 4.64 -5.58
C LYS A 55 29.98 5.98 -6.01
N GLU A 56 31.10 6.35 -5.43
CA GLU A 56 31.81 7.61 -5.74
C GLU A 56 32.30 7.62 -7.20
N PHE A 57 32.73 6.47 -7.74
CA PHE A 57 33.11 6.37 -9.14
C PHE A 57 31.93 6.56 -10.12
N GLU A 58 30.74 6.05 -9.79
CA GLU A 58 29.53 6.31 -10.60
C GLU A 58 29.06 7.76 -10.47
N GLU A 59 29.21 8.37 -9.29
CA GLU A 59 28.97 9.81 -9.11
C GLU A 59 29.91 10.64 -9.97
N PHE A 60 31.20 10.29 -9.99
CA PHE A 60 32.20 10.90 -10.89
C PHE A 60 31.82 10.73 -12.37
N LYS A 61 31.32 9.56 -12.78
CA LYS A 61 30.86 9.32 -14.15
C LYS A 61 29.67 10.20 -14.53
N ASN A 62 28.70 10.35 -13.63
CA ASN A 62 27.56 11.25 -13.82
C ASN A 62 28.01 12.72 -13.88
N GLU A 63 29.03 13.09 -13.10
CA GLU A 63 29.62 14.43 -13.12
C GLU A 63 30.23 14.74 -14.49
N ILE A 64 30.97 13.80 -15.10
CA ILE A 64 31.51 13.92 -16.47
C ILE A 64 30.39 14.18 -17.48
N GLU A 65 29.29 13.43 -17.41
CA GLU A 65 28.13 13.65 -18.29
C GLU A 65 27.52 15.05 -18.07
N SER A 66 27.49 15.53 -16.82
CA SER A 66 27.02 16.87 -16.48
C SER A 66 27.94 17.98 -17.04
N THR A 67 29.26 17.78 -17.04
CA THR A 67 30.25 18.72 -17.57
C THR A 67 30.20 18.77 -19.10
N ARG A 68 29.97 17.62 -19.76
CA ARG A 68 29.71 17.57 -21.21
C ARG A 68 28.49 18.41 -21.62
N LEU A 69 27.43 18.40 -20.82
CA LEU A 69 26.23 19.22 -21.08
C LEU A 69 26.50 20.73 -20.95
N ARG A 70 27.49 21.13 -20.14
CA ARG A 70 27.90 22.54 -19.95
C ARG A 70 28.82 23.06 -21.07
N LYS A 71 29.25 22.20 -22.00
CA LYS A 71 30.16 22.50 -23.13
C LYS A 71 31.60 22.88 -22.76
N ASP A 72 32.08 22.51 -21.58
CA ASP A 72 33.49 22.66 -21.21
C ASP A 72 34.32 21.47 -21.73
N GLU A 73 34.65 21.52 -23.02
CA GLU A 73 35.31 20.41 -23.74
C GLU A 73 36.69 20.04 -23.15
N ALA A 74 37.47 21.02 -22.67
CA ALA A 74 38.81 20.76 -22.13
C ALA A 74 38.78 19.99 -20.80
N GLU A 75 37.87 20.37 -19.90
CA GLU A 75 37.67 19.70 -18.61
C GLU A 75 37.09 18.30 -18.82
N ALA A 76 36.10 18.16 -19.71
CA ALA A 76 35.53 16.88 -20.07
C ALA A 76 36.59 15.91 -20.64
N ILE A 77 37.50 16.38 -21.50
CA ILE A 77 38.60 15.57 -22.04
C ILE A 77 39.56 15.10 -20.94
N GLN A 78 39.90 15.98 -19.99
CA GLN A 78 40.77 15.62 -18.88
C GLN A 78 40.11 14.59 -17.95
N MET A 79 38.85 14.79 -17.61
CA MET A 79 38.09 13.82 -16.80
C MET A 79 37.91 12.49 -17.54
N ASP A 80 37.73 12.49 -18.86
CA ASP A 80 37.66 11.27 -19.68
C ASP A 80 38.99 10.49 -19.67
N GLN A 81 40.14 11.17 -19.65
CA GLN A 81 41.45 10.52 -19.53
C GLN A 81 41.64 9.89 -18.15
N ILE A 82 41.21 10.57 -17.09
CA ILE A 82 41.23 10.04 -15.71
C ILE A 82 40.28 8.84 -15.60
N MET A 83 39.07 8.96 -16.15
CA MET A 83 38.09 7.88 -16.20
C MET A 83 38.68 6.66 -16.92
N ALA A 84 39.29 6.83 -18.10
CA ALA A 84 39.90 5.73 -18.85
C ALA A 84 41.06 5.03 -18.10
N LEU A 85 41.74 5.75 -17.19
CA LEU A 85 42.79 5.20 -16.34
C LEU A 85 42.18 4.40 -15.16
N LEU A 86 41.15 4.94 -14.51
CA LEU A 86 40.51 4.37 -13.31
C LEU A 86 39.46 3.29 -13.62
N GLU A 87 38.84 3.30 -14.80
CA GLU A 87 37.88 2.28 -15.26
C GLU A 87 38.50 0.88 -15.39
N ARG A 88 39.84 0.81 -15.33
CA ARG A 88 40.61 -0.44 -15.30
C ARG A 88 40.66 -1.09 -13.92
N ALA A 89 40.31 -0.35 -12.87
CA ALA A 89 40.29 -0.84 -11.51
C ALA A 89 39.12 -1.81 -11.27
N ASP A 90 39.28 -2.71 -10.31
CA ASP A 90 38.31 -3.75 -10.01
C ASP A 90 37.08 -3.26 -9.28
N ALA A 91 37.19 -2.12 -8.60
CA ALA A 91 36.09 -1.48 -7.93
C ALA A 91 35.12 -0.79 -8.91
N THR A 92 35.54 -0.50 -10.14
CA THR A 92 34.79 0.34 -11.09
C THR A 92 33.94 -0.44 -12.08
N SER A 93 34.15 -1.77 -12.22
CA SER A 93 33.34 -2.62 -13.11
C SER A 93 32.04 -3.12 -12.46
N SER A 94 30.93 -3.06 -13.20
CA SER A 94 29.65 -3.58 -12.71
C SER A 94 29.62 -5.12 -12.65
N PRO A 95 28.83 -5.74 -11.75
CA PRO A 95 28.71 -7.20 -11.68
C PRO A 95 28.35 -7.84 -13.03
N ARG A 96 27.45 -7.21 -13.78
CA ARG A 96 27.00 -7.67 -15.10
C ARG A 96 28.10 -7.59 -16.17
N GLU A 97 28.91 -6.55 -16.17
CA GLU A 97 30.05 -6.45 -17.10
C GLU A 97 31.12 -7.49 -16.79
N LYS A 98 31.35 -7.76 -15.51
CA LYS A 98 32.29 -8.81 -15.09
C LYS A 98 31.79 -10.20 -15.48
N GLU A 99 30.50 -10.49 -15.32
CA GLU A 99 29.88 -11.71 -15.84
C GLU A 99 30.16 -11.85 -17.35
N ILE A 100 29.85 -10.83 -18.14
CA ILE A 100 30.05 -10.87 -19.60
C ILE A 100 31.53 -11.06 -19.97
N LYS A 101 32.44 -10.31 -19.34
CA LYS A 101 33.89 -10.43 -19.57
C LYS A 101 34.40 -11.82 -19.16
N HIS A 102 33.94 -12.33 -18.01
CA HIS A 102 34.30 -13.64 -17.51
C HIS A 102 33.83 -14.75 -18.46
N PHE A 103 32.54 -14.79 -18.80
CA PHE A 103 31.97 -15.84 -19.65
C PHE A 103 32.51 -15.79 -21.08
N SER A 104 32.73 -14.61 -21.65
CA SER A 104 33.36 -14.49 -22.97
C SER A 104 34.79 -15.02 -22.97
N LYS A 105 35.60 -14.66 -21.96
CA LYS A 105 36.96 -15.18 -21.79
C LYS A 105 36.93 -16.69 -21.56
N ARG A 106 36.08 -17.19 -20.66
CA ARG A 106 35.93 -18.62 -20.36
C ARG A 106 35.53 -19.43 -21.60
N LYS A 107 34.60 -18.94 -22.41
CA LYS A 107 34.13 -19.60 -23.64
C LYS A 107 35.22 -19.70 -24.71
N SER A 108 36.19 -18.77 -24.71
CA SER A 108 37.35 -18.82 -25.61
C SER A 108 38.42 -19.85 -25.17
N LEU A 109 38.33 -20.37 -23.94
CA LEU A 109 39.29 -21.31 -23.38
C LEU A 109 38.81 -22.76 -23.52
N GLY A 110 39.75 -23.67 -23.77
CA GLY A 110 39.51 -25.11 -23.80
C GLY A 110 39.31 -25.73 -22.40
N SER A 111 39.32 -27.06 -22.34
CA SER A 111 39.24 -27.85 -21.10
C SER A 111 40.59 -28.25 -20.53
N GLN A 112 41.67 -28.11 -21.30
CA GLN A 112 43.02 -28.50 -20.90
C GLN A 112 43.83 -27.26 -20.47
N PRO A 113 44.69 -27.39 -19.44
CA PRO A 113 45.62 -26.33 -19.07
C PRO A 113 46.50 -25.91 -20.26
N LEU A 114 46.75 -24.61 -20.35
CA LEU A 114 47.64 -24.01 -21.34
C LEU A 114 49.09 -24.17 -20.89
N GLU A 115 49.94 -24.68 -21.77
CA GLU A 115 51.38 -24.75 -21.54
C GLU A 115 52.01 -23.35 -21.49
N PRO A 116 53.02 -23.11 -20.63
CA PRO A 116 53.75 -21.85 -20.59
C PRO A 116 54.51 -21.62 -21.90
N LEU A 117 54.56 -20.37 -22.39
CA LEU A 117 55.41 -20.01 -23.52
C LEU A 117 56.88 -20.13 -23.13
N GLN A 118 57.74 -20.47 -24.08
CA GLN A 118 59.19 -20.60 -23.83
C GLN A 118 59.80 -19.31 -23.26
N SER A 119 59.26 -18.14 -23.64
CA SER A 119 59.66 -16.82 -23.15
C SER A 119 59.31 -16.56 -21.68
N PHE A 120 58.46 -17.39 -21.06
CA PHE A 120 58.07 -17.24 -19.66
C PHE A 120 59.11 -17.84 -18.71
N TYR A 121 59.93 -18.77 -19.19
CA TYR A 121 60.93 -19.44 -18.36
C TYR A 121 62.16 -18.56 -18.15
N CYS A 122 62.60 -18.47 -16.89
CA CYS A 122 63.86 -17.83 -16.57
C CYS A 122 65.01 -18.68 -17.11
N PRO A 123 65.97 -18.10 -17.85
CA PRO A 123 67.12 -18.85 -18.34
C PRO A 123 68.06 -19.39 -17.25
N ILE A 124 68.03 -18.82 -16.04
CA ILE A 124 68.84 -19.24 -14.90
C ILE A 124 68.14 -20.34 -14.11
N THR A 125 66.92 -20.08 -13.62
CA THR A 125 66.19 -21.03 -12.76
C THR A 125 65.54 -22.16 -13.54
N ARG A 126 65.22 -21.94 -14.82
CA ARG A 126 64.39 -22.80 -15.68
C ARG A 126 62.93 -22.94 -15.22
N ASP A 127 62.50 -22.07 -14.31
CA ASP A 127 61.12 -21.98 -13.85
C ASP A 127 60.42 -20.78 -14.51
N VAL A 128 59.08 -20.80 -14.53
CA VAL A 128 58.28 -19.65 -14.99
C VAL A 128 58.56 -18.45 -14.08
N MET A 129 58.91 -17.32 -14.68
CA MET A 129 59.25 -16.09 -13.96
C MET A 129 58.05 -15.54 -13.19
N GLU A 130 58.27 -15.03 -11.98
CA GLU A 130 57.29 -14.28 -11.19
C GLU A 130 57.54 -12.78 -11.29
N ASP A 131 58.80 -12.36 -11.23
CA ASP A 131 59.21 -10.97 -11.37
C ASP A 131 60.27 -10.82 -12.48
N PRO A 132 59.84 -10.82 -13.75
CA PRO A 132 60.76 -10.74 -14.88
C PRO A 132 61.41 -9.35 -14.97
N VAL A 133 62.75 -9.33 -14.94
CA VAL A 133 63.58 -8.13 -15.11
C VAL A 133 64.48 -8.23 -16.33
N GLU A 134 64.52 -7.17 -17.10
CA GLU A 134 65.38 -7.02 -18.27
C GLU A 134 66.72 -6.41 -17.86
N THR A 135 67.79 -7.06 -18.32
CA THR A 135 69.18 -6.62 -18.16
C THR A 135 69.59 -5.67 -19.28
N SER A 136 70.73 -4.97 -19.13
CA SER A 136 71.27 -4.10 -20.17
C SER A 136 71.60 -4.81 -21.50
N SER A 137 71.65 -6.15 -21.52
CA SER A 137 71.81 -6.94 -22.74
C SER A 137 70.48 -7.29 -23.44
N GLY A 138 69.35 -6.75 -22.97
CA GLY A 138 68.02 -7.03 -23.51
C GLY A 138 67.47 -8.41 -23.19
N GLN A 139 68.10 -9.14 -22.26
CA GLN A 139 67.65 -10.47 -21.83
C GLN A 139 66.89 -10.36 -20.51
N THR A 140 65.81 -11.14 -20.40
CA THR A 140 64.92 -11.13 -19.23
C THR A 140 65.17 -12.34 -18.33
N PHE A 141 65.22 -12.11 -17.03
CA PHE A 141 65.47 -13.12 -16.00
C PHE A 141 64.53 -12.91 -14.82
N GLU A 142 64.37 -13.93 -13.98
CA GLU A 142 63.76 -13.77 -12.66
C GLU A 142 64.64 -12.86 -11.81
N ARG A 143 64.06 -11.82 -11.19
CA ARG A 143 64.79 -10.83 -10.38
C ARG A 143 65.70 -11.49 -9.37
N ARG A 144 65.17 -12.39 -8.55
CA ARG A 144 65.92 -13.05 -7.47
C ARG A 144 67.12 -13.83 -8.01
N ALA A 145 66.98 -14.42 -9.19
CA ALA A 145 68.01 -15.23 -9.81
C ALA A 145 69.15 -14.37 -10.39
N ILE A 146 68.83 -13.27 -11.07
CA ILE A 146 69.84 -12.39 -11.66
C ILE A 146 70.54 -11.52 -10.60
N GLU A 147 69.82 -11.09 -9.56
CA GLU A 147 70.42 -10.38 -8.43
C GLU A 147 71.40 -11.28 -7.67
N LYS A 148 71.04 -12.55 -7.45
CA LYS A 148 71.96 -13.54 -6.89
C LYS A 148 73.18 -13.77 -7.79
N TRP A 149 72.97 -13.89 -9.10
CA TRP A 149 74.05 -14.02 -10.07
C TRP A 149 75.07 -12.86 -9.98
N PHE A 150 74.59 -11.63 -9.79
CA PHE A 150 75.46 -10.46 -9.58
C PHE A 150 76.12 -10.46 -8.20
N ALA A 151 75.39 -10.87 -7.15
CA ALA A 151 75.93 -10.98 -5.79
C ALA A 151 77.08 -12.00 -5.71
N ASP A 152 77.03 -13.05 -6.54
CA ASP A 152 78.10 -14.05 -6.69
C ASP A 152 79.33 -13.51 -7.48
N GLY A 153 79.35 -12.22 -7.83
CA GLY A 153 80.48 -11.52 -8.45
C GLY A 153 80.49 -11.54 -9.98
N ASN A 154 79.47 -12.12 -10.62
CA ASN A 154 79.41 -12.22 -12.07
C ASN A 154 79.01 -10.88 -12.72
N LYS A 155 79.78 -10.44 -13.72
CA LYS A 155 79.51 -9.20 -14.47
C LYS A 155 79.09 -9.44 -15.92
N LEU A 156 78.99 -10.71 -16.33
CA LEU A 156 78.58 -11.11 -17.67
C LEU A 156 77.15 -11.63 -17.65
N CYS A 157 76.44 -11.44 -18.76
CA CYS A 157 75.13 -12.03 -18.97
C CYS A 157 75.23 -13.56 -19.02
N PRO A 158 74.41 -14.29 -18.22
CA PRO A 158 74.40 -15.76 -18.21
C PRO A 158 74.15 -16.40 -19.57
N LEU A 159 73.47 -15.69 -20.48
CA LEU A 159 73.11 -16.18 -21.81
C LEU A 159 74.03 -15.68 -22.92
N THR A 160 74.28 -14.36 -22.97
CA THR A 160 74.96 -13.73 -24.10
C THR A 160 76.45 -13.50 -23.85
N MET A 161 76.93 -13.76 -22.63
CA MET A 161 78.32 -13.49 -22.20
C MET A 161 78.78 -12.03 -22.38
N THR A 162 77.82 -11.10 -22.56
CA THR A 162 78.10 -9.66 -22.69
C THR A 162 78.21 -9.01 -21.32
N SER A 163 79.09 -8.01 -21.18
CA SER A 163 79.21 -7.22 -19.95
C SER A 163 77.89 -6.54 -19.57
N LEU A 164 77.41 -6.78 -18.36
CA LEU A 164 76.18 -6.23 -17.82
C LEU A 164 76.48 -5.06 -16.88
N ASN A 165 75.67 -4.01 -16.96
CA ASN A 165 75.63 -3.01 -15.91
C ASN A 165 74.73 -3.54 -14.78
N THR A 166 75.35 -3.98 -13.69
CA THR A 166 74.68 -4.57 -12.53
C THR A 166 73.75 -3.60 -11.79
N SER A 167 73.80 -2.30 -12.14
CA SER A 167 73.03 -1.23 -11.49
C SER A 167 71.69 -0.93 -12.20
N VAL A 168 71.42 -1.53 -13.36
CA VAL A 168 70.26 -1.20 -14.21
C VAL A 168 69.47 -2.46 -14.55
N LEU A 169 68.58 -2.87 -13.64
CA LEU A 169 67.56 -3.88 -13.90
C LEU A 169 66.22 -3.18 -14.14
N ARG A 170 65.66 -3.37 -15.35
CA ARG A 170 64.37 -2.77 -15.72
C ARG A 170 63.26 -3.80 -15.56
N PRO A 171 62.20 -3.55 -14.77
CA PRO A 171 61.06 -4.45 -14.69
C PRO A 171 60.41 -4.65 -16.06
N ASN A 172 60.26 -5.90 -16.50
CA ASN A 172 59.56 -6.22 -17.74
C ASN A 172 58.06 -6.40 -17.45
N LYS A 173 57.36 -5.27 -17.28
CA LYS A 173 55.94 -5.23 -16.92
C LYS A 173 55.06 -6.00 -17.91
N THR A 174 55.35 -5.90 -19.22
CA THR A 174 54.58 -6.58 -20.28
C THR A 174 54.69 -8.10 -20.20
N LEU A 175 55.89 -8.63 -19.94
CA LEU A 175 56.07 -10.07 -19.77
C LEU A 175 55.41 -10.56 -18.48
N ARG A 176 55.55 -9.80 -17.37
CA ARG A 176 54.89 -10.11 -16.11
C ARG A 176 53.37 -10.22 -16.29
N GLN A 177 52.76 -9.23 -16.95
CA GLN A 177 51.33 -9.24 -17.26
C GLN A 177 50.93 -10.43 -18.15
N SER A 178 51.75 -10.78 -19.15
CA SER A 178 51.47 -11.94 -20.01
C SER A 178 51.51 -13.27 -19.24
N ILE A 179 52.44 -13.40 -18.29
CA ILE A 179 52.54 -14.56 -17.40
C ILE A 179 51.34 -14.61 -16.43
N GLU A 180 50.98 -13.48 -15.83
CA GLU A 180 49.80 -13.37 -14.96
C GLU A 180 48.51 -13.72 -15.71
N GLU A 181 48.31 -13.20 -16.92
CA GLU A 181 47.15 -13.54 -17.74
C GLU A 181 47.09 -15.03 -18.09
N TRP A 182 48.24 -15.65 -18.33
CA TRP A 182 48.34 -17.09 -18.54
C TRP A 182 47.96 -17.88 -17.28
N LYS A 183 48.48 -17.49 -16.10
CA LYS A 183 48.10 -18.06 -14.80
C LYS A 183 46.59 -17.92 -14.54
N ASP A 184 46.02 -16.74 -14.81
CA ASP A 184 44.59 -16.46 -14.68
C ASP A 184 43.75 -17.36 -15.60
N ARG A 185 44.13 -17.49 -16.87
CA ARG A 185 43.44 -18.37 -17.83
C ARG A 185 43.48 -19.83 -17.39
N ASN A 186 44.63 -20.31 -16.90
CA ASN A 186 44.75 -21.66 -16.37
C ASN A 186 43.89 -21.87 -15.13
N THR A 187 43.85 -20.88 -14.24
CA THR A 187 42.99 -20.95 -13.05
C THR A 187 41.51 -20.99 -13.42
N MET A 188 41.06 -20.19 -14.41
CA MET A 188 39.69 -20.26 -14.95
C MET A 188 39.36 -21.64 -15.53
N ILE A 189 40.30 -22.26 -16.24
CA ILE A 189 40.13 -23.62 -16.79
C ILE A 189 40.02 -24.63 -15.65
N THR A 190 40.91 -24.55 -14.65
CA THR A 190 40.89 -25.41 -13.47
C THR A 190 39.57 -25.30 -12.71
N ILE A 191 39.13 -24.07 -12.40
CA ILE A 191 37.80 -23.82 -11.80
C ILE A 191 36.72 -24.41 -12.71
N GLY A 192 36.72 -24.20 -14.02
CA GLY A 192 35.72 -24.83 -14.88
C GLY A 192 35.75 -26.38 -14.86
N SER A 193 36.91 -26.98 -14.62
CA SER A 193 37.11 -28.44 -14.64
C SER A 193 36.72 -29.14 -13.34
N ILE A 194 36.71 -28.42 -12.21
CA ILE A 194 36.36 -28.96 -10.88
C ILE A 194 34.86 -29.26 -10.78
N LYS A 195 34.00 -28.39 -11.34
CA LYS A 195 32.55 -28.45 -11.19
C LYS A 195 31.92 -29.80 -11.56
N PRO A 196 32.27 -30.44 -12.71
CA PRO A 196 31.75 -31.77 -13.01
C PRO A 196 32.20 -32.84 -12.01
N LYS A 197 33.44 -32.75 -11.49
CA LYS A 197 33.99 -33.71 -10.51
C LYS A 197 33.27 -33.65 -9.17
N LEU A 198 32.78 -32.48 -8.77
CA LEU A 198 31.95 -32.33 -7.58
C LEU A 198 30.62 -33.09 -7.64
N ASN A 199 30.17 -33.48 -8.84
CA ASN A 199 28.97 -34.29 -9.03
C ASN A 199 29.29 -35.79 -9.17
N SER A 200 30.54 -36.20 -8.97
CA SER A 200 30.96 -37.61 -9.01
C SER A 200 30.32 -38.41 -7.87
N GLU A 201 30.16 -39.72 -8.08
CA GLU A 201 29.77 -40.66 -7.03
C GLU A 201 30.96 -41.06 -6.15
N GLU A 202 32.20 -40.83 -6.61
CA GLU A 202 33.42 -41.16 -5.87
C GLU A 202 33.72 -40.09 -4.82
N GLU A 203 33.55 -40.44 -3.53
CA GLU A 203 33.71 -39.49 -2.42
C GLU A 203 35.12 -38.91 -2.31
N ASP A 204 36.16 -39.70 -2.60
CA ASP A 204 37.56 -39.26 -2.59
C ASP A 204 37.85 -38.24 -3.70
N GLU A 205 37.25 -38.41 -4.88
CA GLU A 205 37.38 -37.46 -5.99
C GLU A 205 36.70 -36.12 -5.65
N VAL A 206 35.52 -36.18 -5.03
CA VAL A 206 34.80 -34.99 -4.56
C VAL A 206 35.60 -34.26 -3.48
N LEU A 207 36.14 -35.00 -2.49
CA LEU A 207 36.92 -34.41 -1.42
C LEU A 207 38.19 -33.72 -1.94
N HIS A 208 38.95 -34.39 -2.80
CA HIS A 208 40.15 -33.81 -3.40
C HIS A 208 39.82 -32.58 -4.26
N SER A 209 38.70 -32.61 -4.99
CA SER A 209 38.22 -31.48 -5.78
C SER A 209 37.81 -30.29 -4.90
N LEU A 210 37.23 -30.54 -3.72
CA LEU A 210 36.91 -29.50 -2.74
C LEU A 210 38.15 -28.90 -2.10
N GLU A 211 39.15 -29.71 -1.73
CA GLU A 211 40.44 -29.24 -1.21
C GLU A 211 41.11 -28.30 -2.23
N GLN A 212 41.15 -28.71 -3.50
CA GLN A 212 41.70 -27.88 -4.58
C GLN A 212 40.92 -26.56 -4.74
N LEU A 213 39.58 -26.62 -4.69
CA LEU A 213 38.74 -25.43 -4.78
C LEU A 213 38.94 -24.48 -3.60
N GLN A 214 39.10 -25.03 -2.39
CA GLN A 214 39.38 -24.26 -1.18
C GLN A 214 40.72 -23.54 -1.30
N GLU A 215 41.78 -24.23 -1.71
CA GLU A 215 43.10 -23.63 -1.91
C GLU A 215 43.03 -22.45 -2.89
N LEU A 216 42.33 -22.62 -4.02
CA LEU A 216 42.11 -21.55 -4.99
C LEU A 216 41.39 -20.35 -4.38
N CYS A 217 40.36 -20.59 -3.55
CA CYS A 217 39.64 -19.53 -2.85
C CYS A 217 40.53 -18.81 -1.83
N GLU A 218 41.44 -19.51 -1.14
CA GLU A 218 42.33 -18.90 -0.16
C GLU A 218 43.42 -18.02 -0.80
N GLN A 219 43.85 -18.34 -2.03
CA GLN A 219 44.94 -17.65 -2.71
C GLN A 219 44.62 -16.19 -3.12
N ARG A 220 43.48 -15.93 -3.77
CA ARG A 220 43.14 -14.61 -4.34
C ARG A 220 41.64 -14.35 -4.35
N ASP A 221 41.24 -13.11 -4.09
CA ASP A 221 39.83 -12.67 -4.14
C ASP A 221 39.23 -12.84 -5.54
N LEU A 222 40.04 -12.65 -6.58
CA LEU A 222 39.64 -12.84 -7.97
C LEU A 222 39.17 -14.28 -8.24
N HIS A 223 39.77 -15.27 -7.58
CA HIS A 223 39.35 -16.67 -7.72
C HIS A 223 37.99 -16.90 -7.06
N ARG A 224 37.75 -16.33 -5.88
CA ARG A 224 36.43 -16.37 -5.19
C ARG A 224 35.34 -15.82 -6.09
N GLU A 225 35.60 -14.69 -6.75
CA GLU A 225 34.68 -14.06 -7.71
C GLU A 225 34.37 -15.01 -8.90
N TRP A 226 35.38 -15.67 -9.48
CA TRP A 226 35.16 -16.64 -10.55
C TRP A 226 34.39 -17.88 -10.11
N VAL A 227 34.64 -18.39 -8.91
CA VAL A 227 33.88 -19.51 -8.34
C VAL A 227 32.39 -19.15 -8.20
N ILE A 228 32.08 -17.92 -7.79
CA ILE A 228 30.69 -17.43 -7.71
C ILE A 228 30.08 -17.29 -9.11
N LEU A 229 30.82 -16.70 -10.06
CA LEU A 229 30.36 -16.53 -11.45
C LEU A 229 30.12 -17.85 -12.17
N GLU A 230 30.91 -18.88 -11.86
CA GLU A 230 30.72 -20.25 -12.35
C GLU A 230 29.59 -20.98 -11.61
N ASP A 231 28.79 -20.31 -10.78
CA ASP A 231 27.60 -20.84 -10.09
C ASP A 231 27.89 -22.08 -9.22
N TYR A 232 28.98 -22.03 -8.44
CA TYR A 232 29.35 -23.12 -7.53
C TYR A 232 28.49 -23.18 -6.27
N VAL A 233 27.93 -22.05 -5.83
CA VAL A 233 27.20 -21.96 -4.55
C VAL A 233 26.07 -22.99 -4.45
N PRO A 234 25.18 -23.17 -5.45
CA PRO A 234 24.14 -24.21 -5.39
C PRO A 234 24.71 -25.63 -5.30
N THR A 235 25.81 -25.93 -6.02
CA THR A 235 26.48 -27.23 -5.97
C THR A 235 27.06 -27.48 -4.57
N LEU A 236 27.74 -26.48 -3.98
CA LEU A 236 28.29 -26.58 -2.64
C LEU A 236 27.20 -26.76 -1.57
N ILE A 237 26.05 -26.07 -1.70
CA ILE A 237 24.91 -26.25 -0.80
C ILE A 237 24.37 -27.68 -0.89
N GLN A 238 24.28 -28.26 -2.09
CA GLN A 238 23.84 -29.66 -2.25
C GLN A 238 24.80 -30.65 -1.59
N LEU A 239 26.11 -30.37 -1.62
CA LEU A 239 27.12 -31.20 -0.96
C LEU A 239 27.03 -31.19 0.58
N LEU A 240 26.32 -30.24 1.18
CA LEU A 240 26.08 -30.23 2.62
C LEU A 240 25.28 -31.45 3.11
N ALA A 241 24.51 -32.08 2.22
CA ALA A 241 23.77 -33.30 2.54
C ALA A 241 24.63 -34.59 2.50
N LYS A 242 25.90 -34.51 2.08
CA LYS A 242 26.81 -35.66 1.98
C LYS A 242 27.43 -36.01 3.35
N ASN A 243 28.47 -36.85 3.33
CA ASN A 243 29.20 -37.26 4.53
C ASN A 243 29.81 -36.05 5.29
N ARG A 244 30.29 -36.31 6.51
CA ARG A 244 30.79 -35.26 7.40
C ARG A 244 31.96 -34.47 6.81
N ASP A 245 32.87 -35.13 6.11
CA ASP A 245 34.11 -34.50 5.64
C ASP A 245 33.87 -33.64 4.41
N ILE A 246 33.06 -34.10 3.46
CA ILE A 246 32.58 -33.32 2.30
C ILE A 246 31.78 -32.12 2.77
N ARG A 247 30.85 -32.32 3.73
CA ARG A 247 30.06 -31.23 4.31
C ARG A 247 30.96 -30.18 4.95
N ASN A 248 31.96 -30.58 5.73
CA ASN A 248 32.87 -29.64 6.38
C ASN A 248 33.64 -28.79 5.36
N HIS A 249 34.19 -29.41 4.30
CA HIS A 249 34.89 -28.66 3.25
C HIS A 249 33.95 -27.73 2.48
N ALA A 250 32.76 -28.21 2.10
CA ALA A 250 31.76 -27.38 1.44
C ALA A 250 31.35 -26.17 2.31
N LEU A 251 31.17 -26.37 3.63
CA LEU A 251 30.90 -25.27 4.58
C LEU A 251 32.05 -24.28 4.65
N VAL A 252 33.31 -24.74 4.73
CA VAL A 252 34.48 -23.86 4.77
C VAL A 252 34.55 -23.00 3.51
N ILE A 253 34.38 -23.59 2.33
CA ILE A 253 34.39 -22.86 1.06
C ILE A 253 33.24 -21.84 1.02
N LEU A 254 32.01 -22.26 1.37
CA LEU A 254 30.86 -21.36 1.42
C LEU A 254 31.07 -20.20 2.40
N CYS A 255 31.70 -20.43 3.55
CA CYS A 255 32.08 -19.39 4.50
C CYS A 255 33.13 -18.44 3.93
N ILE A 256 34.15 -18.94 3.23
CA ILE A 256 35.16 -18.11 2.55
C ILE A 256 34.48 -17.21 1.50
N LEU A 257 33.61 -17.78 0.67
CA LEU A 257 32.89 -17.03 -0.36
C LEU A 257 31.97 -15.97 0.27
N ALA A 258 31.26 -16.31 1.35
CA ALA A 258 30.33 -15.41 2.02
C ALA A 258 31.00 -14.29 2.83
N LYS A 259 32.23 -14.49 3.31
CA LYS A 259 32.95 -13.50 4.13
C LYS A 259 33.43 -12.30 3.33
N ASP A 260 33.79 -12.50 2.06
CA ASP A 260 34.48 -11.49 1.26
C ASP A 260 33.68 -10.98 0.06
N THR A 261 32.50 -11.53 -0.21
CA THR A 261 31.67 -11.11 -1.34
C THR A 261 30.17 -11.06 -1.02
N ASP A 262 29.56 -9.89 -1.17
CA ASP A 262 28.09 -9.71 -1.04
C ASP A 262 27.32 -10.62 -2.03
N ASN A 263 27.92 -10.91 -3.19
CA ASN A 263 27.35 -11.76 -4.23
C ASN A 263 27.15 -13.22 -3.76
N ALA A 264 27.99 -13.73 -2.85
CA ALA A 264 27.84 -15.08 -2.34
C ALA A 264 26.61 -15.19 -1.41
N ILE A 265 26.42 -14.23 -0.51
CA ILE A 265 25.24 -14.18 0.36
C ILE A 265 23.97 -14.05 -0.49
N GLU A 266 23.98 -13.21 -1.53
CA GLU A 266 22.86 -13.10 -2.46
C GLU A 266 22.55 -14.45 -3.15
N SER A 267 23.58 -15.18 -3.59
CA SER A 267 23.41 -16.50 -4.20
C SER A 267 22.83 -17.53 -3.21
N ILE A 268 23.29 -17.55 -1.95
CA ILE A 268 22.75 -18.42 -0.90
C ILE A 268 21.28 -18.08 -0.62
N VAL A 269 20.92 -16.80 -0.56
CA VAL A 269 19.52 -16.36 -0.39
C VAL A 269 18.66 -16.82 -1.58
N ARG A 270 19.17 -16.78 -2.82
CA ARG A 270 18.44 -17.31 -3.99
C ARG A 270 18.16 -18.81 -3.86
N SER A 271 19.03 -19.58 -3.20
CA SER A 271 18.81 -21.01 -2.92
C SER A 271 17.64 -21.27 -1.95
N LEU A 272 17.22 -20.29 -1.15
CA LEU A 272 16.00 -20.40 -0.32
C LEU A 272 14.73 -20.59 -1.17
N GLY A 273 14.69 -19.99 -2.35
CA GLY A 273 13.57 -20.09 -3.30
C GLY A 273 13.60 -21.34 -4.19
N ARG A 274 14.57 -22.25 -4.00
CA ARG A 274 14.74 -23.45 -4.84
C ARG A 274 14.08 -24.69 -4.22
N ARG A 275 14.63 -25.88 -4.48
CA ARG A 275 14.01 -27.17 -4.11
C ARG A 275 13.93 -27.32 -2.58
N VAL A 276 12.97 -28.10 -2.10
CA VAL A 276 12.71 -28.30 -0.66
C VAL A 276 13.91 -28.82 0.13
N GLY A 277 14.81 -29.62 -0.47
CA GLY A 277 16.04 -30.04 0.20
C GLY A 277 17.08 -28.92 0.29
N GLU A 278 17.25 -28.17 -0.80
CA GLU A 278 18.23 -27.07 -0.91
C GLU A 278 17.89 -25.91 0.01
N ARG A 279 16.59 -25.56 0.13
CA ARG A 279 16.15 -24.48 1.03
C ARG A 279 16.51 -24.74 2.50
N LYS A 280 16.48 -26.01 2.97
CA LYS A 280 16.79 -26.34 4.38
C LYS A 280 18.26 -26.03 4.67
N LEU A 281 19.13 -26.55 3.80
CA LEU A 281 20.57 -26.40 3.89
C LEU A 281 20.98 -24.93 3.73
N ALA A 282 20.29 -24.19 2.87
CA ALA A 282 20.50 -22.76 2.70
C ALA A 282 20.12 -21.96 3.96
N VAL A 283 18.98 -22.24 4.61
CA VAL A 283 18.63 -21.58 5.88
C VAL A 283 19.62 -21.94 6.99
N GLU A 284 20.00 -23.22 7.11
CA GLU A 284 20.98 -23.68 8.11
C GLU A 284 22.32 -22.95 7.94
N LEU A 285 22.81 -22.83 6.70
CA LEU A 285 24.02 -22.08 6.39
C LEU A 285 23.89 -20.59 6.72
N LEU A 286 22.78 -19.95 6.33
CA LEU A 286 22.55 -18.54 6.65
C LEU A 286 22.44 -18.30 8.16
N LEU A 287 21.87 -19.25 8.91
CA LEU A 287 21.82 -19.21 10.36
C LEU A 287 23.23 -19.24 10.97
N GLU A 288 24.10 -20.12 10.49
CA GLU A 288 25.50 -20.15 10.91
C GLU A 288 26.25 -18.86 10.54
N LEU A 289 26.08 -18.37 9.32
CA LEU A 289 26.70 -17.11 8.86
C LEU A 289 26.20 -15.91 9.67
N SER A 290 24.93 -15.90 10.09
CA SER A 290 24.35 -14.81 10.89
C SER A 290 24.98 -14.63 12.27
N LYS A 291 25.78 -15.60 12.75
CA LYS A 291 26.58 -15.44 13.97
C LYS A 291 27.72 -14.42 13.79
N CYS A 292 28.14 -14.17 12.56
CA CYS A 292 29.10 -13.13 12.22
C CYS A 292 28.39 -11.80 11.92
N HIS A 293 28.80 -10.71 12.57
CA HIS A 293 28.17 -9.39 12.43
C HIS A 293 28.14 -8.89 10.97
N LEU A 294 29.26 -8.98 10.24
CA LEU A 294 29.35 -8.51 8.86
C LEU A 294 28.41 -9.27 7.93
N ALA A 295 28.38 -10.60 8.04
CA ALA A 295 27.52 -11.43 7.21
C ALA A 295 26.05 -11.20 7.55
N ARG A 296 25.71 -11.07 8.84
CA ARG A 296 24.36 -10.79 9.32
C ARG A 296 23.77 -9.50 8.74
N ASP A 297 24.58 -8.45 8.67
CA ASP A 297 24.18 -7.17 8.09
C ASP A 297 23.89 -7.31 6.58
N CYS A 298 24.70 -8.09 5.86
CA CYS A 298 24.51 -8.36 4.44
C CYS A 298 23.27 -9.23 4.17
N ILE A 299 23.03 -10.28 4.97
CA ILE A 299 21.88 -11.19 4.80
C ILE A 299 20.56 -10.41 4.82
N GLY A 300 20.37 -9.53 5.80
CA GLY A 300 19.14 -8.73 5.93
C GLY A 300 18.91 -7.73 4.79
N LYS A 301 19.99 -7.27 4.12
CA LYS A 301 19.93 -6.34 2.98
C LYS A 301 19.57 -7.01 1.67
N VAL A 302 19.72 -8.33 1.54
CA VAL A 302 19.40 -9.03 0.29
C VAL A 302 17.90 -8.97 0.03
N GLN A 303 17.53 -8.49 -1.16
CA GLN A 303 16.15 -8.34 -1.58
C GLN A 303 15.40 -9.67 -1.52
N GLY A 304 14.23 -9.67 -0.88
CA GLY A 304 13.38 -10.85 -0.75
C GLY A 304 13.81 -11.85 0.33
N CYS A 305 14.98 -11.69 0.97
CA CYS A 305 15.45 -12.59 2.02
C CYS A 305 14.44 -12.72 3.17
N ILE A 306 14.03 -11.60 3.76
CA ILE A 306 13.09 -11.57 4.88
C ILE A 306 11.75 -12.22 4.50
N LEU A 307 11.22 -11.94 3.32
CA LEU A 307 9.96 -12.52 2.85
C LEU A 307 10.06 -14.05 2.71
N LEU A 308 11.15 -14.55 2.14
CA LEU A 308 11.40 -15.99 1.99
C LEU A 308 11.51 -16.66 3.37
N LEU A 309 12.25 -16.06 4.30
CA LEU A 309 12.40 -16.58 5.66
C LEU A 309 11.07 -16.60 6.43
N VAL A 310 10.27 -15.53 6.35
CA VAL A 310 8.94 -15.50 6.98
C VAL A 310 8.02 -16.57 6.37
N THR A 311 8.03 -16.73 5.05
CA THR A 311 7.26 -17.80 4.37
C THR A 311 7.70 -19.20 4.83
N MET A 312 9.00 -19.41 5.01
CA MET A 312 9.56 -20.68 5.49
C MET A 312 9.27 -20.94 6.97
N SER A 313 9.19 -19.90 7.79
CA SER A 313 8.87 -19.99 9.22
C SER A 313 7.49 -20.60 9.51
N SER A 314 6.60 -20.54 8.51
CA SER A 314 5.24 -21.10 8.54
C SER A 314 5.11 -22.40 7.73
N SER A 315 6.22 -23.02 7.30
CA SER A 315 6.17 -24.24 6.50
C SER A 315 6.00 -25.51 7.35
N ASP A 316 5.46 -26.58 6.76
CA ASP A 316 5.26 -27.89 7.43
C ASP A 316 6.56 -28.56 7.92
N ASP A 317 7.70 -28.08 7.41
CA ASP A 317 9.00 -28.62 7.73
C ASP A 317 9.53 -28.05 9.04
N SER A 318 9.33 -28.79 10.12
CA SER A 318 9.64 -28.32 11.47
C SER A 318 11.07 -27.83 11.68
N GLN A 319 12.06 -28.40 10.98
CA GLN A 319 13.46 -27.96 11.11
C GLN A 319 13.69 -26.65 10.37
N ALA A 320 13.32 -26.57 9.10
CA ALA A 320 13.47 -25.36 8.31
C ALA A 320 12.66 -24.18 8.90
N ALA A 321 11.49 -24.45 9.46
CA ALA A 321 10.68 -23.45 10.15
C ALA A 321 11.40 -22.92 11.40
N ARG A 322 11.98 -23.81 12.23
CA ARG A 322 12.76 -23.41 13.42
C ARG A 322 14.01 -22.61 13.04
N ASP A 323 14.76 -23.06 12.04
CA ASP A 323 16.00 -22.37 11.63
C ASP A 323 15.68 -21.01 11.01
N ALA A 324 14.59 -20.90 10.24
CA ALA A 324 14.13 -19.63 9.70
C ALA A 324 13.70 -18.66 10.81
N GLN A 325 13.01 -19.14 11.85
CA GLN A 325 12.66 -18.31 13.01
C GLN A 325 13.90 -17.83 13.77
N ALA A 326 14.86 -18.72 14.05
CA ALA A 326 16.11 -18.36 14.72
C ALA A 326 16.93 -17.35 13.89
N LEU A 327 16.94 -17.51 12.56
CA LEU A 327 17.61 -16.55 11.67
C LEU A 327 16.89 -15.19 11.67
N LEU A 328 15.55 -15.15 11.64
CA LEU A 328 14.79 -13.91 11.77
C LEU A 328 15.05 -13.22 13.12
N GLU A 329 15.15 -13.98 14.22
CA GLU A 329 15.54 -13.47 15.53
C GLU A 329 16.94 -12.84 15.49
N ASN A 330 17.92 -13.51 14.87
CA ASN A 330 19.26 -12.94 14.69
C ASN A 330 19.24 -11.66 13.85
N LEU A 331 18.40 -11.58 12.82
CA LEU A 331 18.27 -10.42 11.93
C LEU A 331 17.47 -9.26 12.55
N SER A 332 16.76 -9.48 13.66
CA SER A 332 15.89 -8.50 14.33
C SER A 332 16.64 -7.36 15.05
N PHE A 333 17.97 -7.40 15.09
CA PHE A 333 18.78 -6.31 15.63
C PHE A 333 18.64 -5.00 14.84
N SER A 334 18.27 -5.08 13.55
CA SER A 334 18.09 -3.94 12.66
C SER A 334 16.62 -3.56 12.54
N ASP A 335 16.30 -2.29 12.81
CA ASP A 335 14.94 -1.76 12.71
C ASP A 335 14.40 -1.87 11.28
N GLN A 336 15.25 -1.69 10.27
CA GLN A 336 14.86 -1.88 8.87
C GLN A 336 14.42 -3.31 8.59
N ASN A 337 15.12 -4.30 9.15
CA ASN A 337 14.74 -5.70 8.99
C ASN A 337 13.40 -5.98 9.68
N ILE A 338 13.17 -5.41 10.86
CA ILE A 338 11.89 -5.52 11.58
C ILE A 338 10.73 -4.95 10.76
N ILE A 339 10.94 -3.80 10.09
CA ILE A 339 9.94 -3.21 9.19
C ILE A 339 9.62 -4.15 8.03
N GLN A 340 10.65 -4.77 7.42
CA GLN A 340 10.42 -5.76 6.35
C GLN A 340 9.72 -7.02 6.86
N MET A 341 10.04 -7.47 8.07
CA MET A 341 9.36 -8.60 8.72
C MET A 341 7.87 -8.29 8.91
N ALA A 342 7.55 -7.09 9.41
CA ALA A 342 6.16 -6.67 9.59
C ALA A 342 5.41 -6.59 8.25
N LYS A 343 6.04 -6.04 7.19
CA LYS A 343 5.47 -6.04 5.82
C LYS A 343 5.22 -7.44 5.26
N ALA A 344 5.96 -8.45 5.74
CA ALA A 344 5.74 -9.86 5.45
C ALA A 344 4.79 -10.56 6.45
N ASN A 345 4.06 -9.79 7.27
CA ASN A 345 3.10 -10.25 8.30
C ASN A 345 3.73 -10.91 9.54
N TYR A 346 5.00 -10.66 9.81
CA TYR A 346 5.70 -11.14 11.01
C TYR A 346 5.85 -10.00 12.03
N PHE A 347 4.86 -9.85 12.91
CA PHE A 347 4.72 -8.65 13.76
C PHE A 347 5.44 -8.68 15.11
N ARG A 348 5.91 -9.86 15.56
CA ARG A 348 6.43 -10.08 16.92
C ARG A 348 7.46 -9.04 17.37
N HIS A 349 8.50 -8.84 16.56
CA HIS A 349 9.58 -7.91 16.88
C HIS A 349 9.15 -6.44 16.76
N LEU A 350 8.24 -6.13 15.83
CA LEU A 350 7.67 -4.78 15.72
C LEU A 350 6.92 -4.42 17.00
N LEU A 351 6.06 -5.31 17.49
CA LEU A 351 5.27 -5.09 18.72
C LEU A 351 6.17 -4.96 19.97
N GLN A 352 7.24 -5.76 20.02
CA GLN A 352 8.24 -5.65 21.08
C GLN A 352 8.94 -4.28 21.06
N ARG A 353 9.38 -3.80 19.89
CA ARG A 353 10.03 -2.49 19.75
C ARG A 353 9.06 -1.33 19.98
N LEU A 354 7.81 -1.45 19.55
CA LEU A 354 6.75 -0.48 19.82
C LEU A 354 6.51 -0.30 21.33
N SER A 355 6.66 -1.38 22.11
CA SER A 355 6.42 -1.37 23.55
C SER A 355 7.66 -0.93 24.36
N THR A 356 8.84 -1.42 23.99
CA THR A 356 10.07 -1.32 24.82
C THR A 356 11.20 -0.49 24.21
N GLY A 357 11.06 -0.06 22.94
CA GLY A 357 12.11 0.66 22.23
C GLY A 357 12.32 2.11 22.70
N PRO A 358 13.42 2.75 22.27
CA PRO A 358 13.60 4.20 22.33
C PRO A 358 12.45 4.95 21.61
N GLU A 359 12.19 6.21 21.97
CA GLU A 359 11.05 6.99 21.44
C GLU A 359 11.10 7.18 19.91
N ASP A 360 12.28 7.37 19.33
CA ASP A 360 12.50 7.47 17.88
C ASP A 360 12.19 6.14 17.16
N VAL A 361 12.61 5.02 17.76
CA VAL A 361 12.32 3.68 17.24
C VAL A 361 10.82 3.36 17.36
N LYS A 362 10.21 3.67 18.51
CA LYS A 362 8.76 3.51 18.73
C LYS A 362 7.95 4.29 17.70
N LEU A 363 8.34 5.53 17.43
CA LEU A 363 7.72 6.35 16.40
C LEU A 363 7.82 5.69 15.03
N THR A 364 9.02 5.18 14.68
CA THR A 364 9.24 4.48 13.41
C THR A 364 8.36 3.23 13.26
N MET A 365 8.22 2.44 14.33
CA MET A 365 7.32 1.27 14.34
C MET A 365 5.85 1.67 14.23
N ALA A 366 5.43 2.73 14.92
CA ALA A 366 4.06 3.26 14.83
C ALA A 366 3.75 3.82 13.44
N THR A 367 4.70 4.53 12.82
CA THR A 367 4.57 5.05 11.44
C THR A 367 4.42 3.90 10.46
N THR A 368 5.23 2.84 10.62
CA THR A 368 5.11 1.63 9.81
C THR A 368 3.69 1.04 9.88
N LEU A 369 3.13 0.86 11.09
CA LEU A 369 1.75 0.38 11.26
C LEU A 369 0.70 1.32 10.65
N ALA A 370 0.93 2.63 10.72
CA ALA A 370 0.02 3.64 10.20
C ALA A 370 -0.01 3.70 8.65
N GLU A 371 1.04 3.22 7.98
CA GLU A 371 1.19 3.27 6.52
C GLU A 371 0.97 1.93 5.83
N MET A 372 1.01 0.82 6.58
CA MET A 372 0.82 -0.52 6.02
C MET A 372 -0.62 -0.79 5.58
N GLU A 373 -0.76 -1.45 4.44
CA GLU A 373 -2.02 -2.06 4.02
C GLU A 373 -2.23 -3.38 4.80
N LEU A 374 -3.19 -3.37 5.72
CA LEU A 374 -3.48 -4.50 6.59
C LEU A 374 -4.71 -5.26 6.10
N THR A 375 -4.55 -6.57 5.88
CA THR A 375 -5.69 -7.49 5.72
C THR A 375 -6.40 -7.70 7.05
N ASP A 376 -7.64 -8.18 7.03
CA ASP A 376 -8.40 -8.40 8.26
C ASP A 376 -7.70 -9.39 9.21
N HIS A 377 -7.09 -10.45 8.69
CA HIS A 377 -6.29 -11.40 9.48
C HIS A 377 -5.06 -10.75 10.12
N ASN A 378 -4.38 -9.85 9.39
CA ASN A 378 -3.24 -9.11 9.93
C ASN A 378 -3.65 -8.19 11.08
N LYS A 379 -4.79 -7.50 10.95
CA LYS A 379 -5.32 -6.65 12.01
C LYS A 379 -5.63 -7.48 13.27
N GLU A 380 -6.24 -8.65 13.11
CA GLU A 380 -6.50 -9.57 14.24
C GLU A 380 -5.20 -10.01 14.92
N SER A 381 -4.20 -10.44 14.15
CA SER A 381 -2.90 -10.89 14.67
C SER A 381 -2.17 -9.77 15.43
N LEU A 382 -2.22 -8.53 14.93
CA LEU A 382 -1.66 -7.36 15.61
C LEU A 382 -2.38 -7.06 16.92
N PHE A 383 -3.71 -7.17 16.93
CA PHE A 383 -4.52 -6.92 18.11
C PHE A 383 -4.27 -7.98 19.20
N GLU A 384 -4.28 -9.26 18.83
CA GLU A 384 -3.93 -10.37 19.73
C GLU A 384 -2.50 -10.24 20.28
N GLY A 385 -1.58 -9.67 19.50
CA GLY A 385 -0.22 -9.35 19.91
C GLY A 385 -0.08 -8.16 20.86
N GLY A 386 -1.16 -7.46 21.21
CA GLY A 386 -1.17 -6.37 22.20
C GLY A 386 -0.78 -5.00 21.65
N VAL A 387 -1.06 -4.71 20.37
CA VAL A 387 -0.73 -3.41 19.74
C VAL A 387 -1.48 -2.22 20.35
N LEU A 388 -2.66 -2.44 20.95
CA LEU A 388 -3.55 -1.37 21.40
C LEU A 388 -2.94 -0.54 22.53
N GLY A 389 -2.35 -1.18 23.54
CA GLY A 389 -1.79 -0.51 24.72
C GLY A 389 -0.74 0.56 24.37
N PRO A 390 0.33 0.22 23.63
CA PRO A 390 1.33 1.19 23.19
C PRO A 390 0.73 2.35 22.38
N LEU A 391 -0.19 2.08 21.45
CA LEU A 391 -0.79 3.12 20.62
C LEU A 391 -1.70 4.07 21.44
N LEU A 392 -2.46 3.57 22.40
CA LEU A 392 -3.26 4.43 23.29
C LEU A 392 -2.40 5.27 24.23
N HIS A 393 -1.28 4.70 24.70
CA HIS A 393 -0.30 5.44 25.48
C HIS A 393 0.24 6.63 24.67
N PHE A 394 0.56 6.41 23.38
CA PHE A 394 1.02 7.45 22.47
C PHE A 394 -0.03 8.53 22.16
N VAL A 395 -1.29 8.15 21.94
CA VAL A 395 -2.39 9.12 21.75
C VAL A 395 -2.58 10.00 22.99
N SER A 396 -2.38 9.45 24.18
CA SER A 396 -2.58 10.18 25.44
C SER A 396 -1.39 11.08 25.80
N HIS A 397 -0.17 10.54 25.72
CA HIS A 397 1.04 11.16 26.29
C HIS A 397 2.10 11.59 25.26
N GLY A 398 1.94 11.21 23.99
CA GLY A 398 2.92 11.54 22.95
C GLY A 398 2.98 13.02 22.60
N ASP A 399 4.02 13.41 21.86
CA ASP A 399 4.04 14.72 21.21
C ASP A 399 3.01 14.79 20.06
N THR A 400 2.84 15.96 19.44
CA THR A 400 1.86 16.15 18.37
C THR A 400 2.05 15.19 17.19
N HIS A 401 3.29 14.83 16.87
CA HIS A 401 3.60 13.95 15.75
C HIS A 401 3.30 12.49 16.07
N MET A 402 3.78 12.00 17.22
CA MET A 402 3.51 10.68 17.75
C MET A 402 2.01 10.44 17.94
N LYS A 403 1.27 11.42 18.48
CA LYS A 403 -0.20 11.36 18.59
C LYS A 403 -0.86 11.16 17.23
N ASN A 404 -0.44 11.93 16.23
CA ASN A 404 -1.00 11.85 14.87
C ASN A 404 -0.74 10.49 14.22
N VAL A 405 0.48 9.98 14.35
CA VAL A 405 0.86 8.65 13.83
C VAL A 405 0.08 7.54 14.55
N ALA A 406 0.00 7.58 15.87
CA ALA A 406 -0.71 6.58 16.65
C ALA A 406 -2.22 6.58 16.35
N ALA A 407 -2.84 7.77 16.24
CA ALA A 407 -4.24 7.89 15.84
C ALA A 407 -4.49 7.34 14.42
N LYS A 408 -3.56 7.55 13.48
CA LYS A 408 -3.64 6.98 12.14
C LYS A 408 -3.54 5.44 12.15
N ALA A 409 -2.63 4.88 12.94
CA ALA A 409 -2.52 3.43 13.12
C ALA A 409 -3.80 2.83 13.73
N LEU A 410 -4.37 3.47 14.76
CA LEU A 410 -5.65 3.05 15.35
C LEU A 410 -6.83 3.14 14.36
N ARG A 411 -6.86 4.18 13.51
CA ARG A 411 -7.86 4.28 12.43
C ARG A 411 -7.77 3.11 11.45
N ASN A 412 -6.55 2.70 11.10
CA ASN A 412 -6.31 1.57 10.19
C ASN A 412 -6.83 0.25 10.80
N LEU A 413 -6.48 -0.02 12.07
CA LEU A 413 -6.89 -1.23 12.79
C LEU A 413 -8.41 -1.28 13.05
N SER A 414 -9.01 -0.16 13.44
CA SER A 414 -10.44 -0.05 13.80
C SER A 414 -11.40 -0.30 12.63
N SER A 415 -10.91 -0.26 11.39
CA SER A 415 -11.74 -0.52 10.20
C SER A 415 -12.38 -1.91 10.18
N LEU A 416 -11.85 -2.87 10.95
CA LEU A 416 -12.47 -4.19 11.15
C LEU A 416 -13.42 -4.17 12.36
N PRO A 417 -14.75 -4.41 12.18
CA PRO A 417 -15.73 -4.28 13.26
C PRO A 417 -15.44 -5.05 14.56
N LYS A 418 -14.90 -6.27 14.44
CA LYS A 418 -14.55 -7.11 15.59
C LYS A 418 -13.48 -6.45 16.48
N ILE A 419 -12.47 -5.83 15.88
CA ILE A 419 -11.42 -5.08 16.57
C ILE A 419 -12.00 -3.81 17.18
N GLY A 420 -12.86 -3.09 16.44
CA GLY A 420 -13.52 -1.91 16.96
C GLY A 420 -14.30 -2.20 18.25
N LEU A 421 -15.05 -3.30 18.30
CA LEU A 421 -15.74 -3.73 19.53
C LEU A 421 -14.77 -4.02 20.69
N GLN A 422 -13.61 -4.63 20.43
CA GLN A 422 -12.60 -4.88 21.46
C GLN A 422 -11.96 -3.57 21.96
N MET A 423 -11.65 -2.64 21.05
CA MET A 423 -11.14 -1.32 21.41
C MET A 423 -12.09 -0.56 22.35
N ILE A 424 -13.41 -0.65 22.11
CA ILE A 424 -14.40 -0.04 23.02
C ILE A 424 -14.35 -0.69 24.40
N LYS A 425 -14.30 -2.02 24.47
CA LYS A 425 -14.21 -2.78 25.73
C LYS A 425 -12.93 -2.48 26.52
N GLU A 426 -11.84 -2.14 25.84
CA GLU A 426 -10.55 -1.75 26.43
C GLU A 426 -10.42 -0.24 26.69
N ALA A 427 -11.54 0.50 26.73
CA ALA A 427 -11.62 1.92 27.05
C ALA A 427 -10.81 2.86 26.11
N ALA A 428 -10.63 2.46 24.85
CA ALA A 428 -9.92 3.26 23.84
C ALA A 428 -10.64 4.57 23.46
N VAL A 429 -11.94 4.69 23.77
CA VAL A 429 -12.80 5.80 23.30
C VAL A 429 -12.41 7.13 23.95
N ARG A 430 -12.12 7.14 25.26
CA ARG A 430 -11.88 8.38 26.01
C ARG A 430 -10.64 9.15 25.50
N PRO A 431 -9.46 8.53 25.31
CA PRO A 431 -8.31 9.22 24.73
C PRO A 431 -8.57 9.83 23.34
N LEU A 432 -9.40 9.17 22.52
CA LEU A 432 -9.77 9.66 21.18
C LEU A 432 -10.73 10.86 21.26
N LEU A 433 -11.71 10.81 22.17
CA LEU A 433 -12.62 11.93 22.43
C LEU A 433 -11.86 13.15 22.96
N ASP A 434 -11.00 12.96 23.95
CA ASP A 434 -10.18 14.04 24.51
C ASP A 434 -9.28 14.67 23.43
N THR A 435 -8.74 13.86 22.51
CA THR A 435 -7.96 14.36 21.37
C THR A 435 -8.80 15.21 20.41
N LEU A 436 -10.05 14.81 20.18
CA LEU A 436 -10.98 15.48 19.27
C LEU A 436 -11.52 16.79 19.85
N PHE A 437 -11.80 16.82 21.16
CA PHE A 437 -12.31 17.98 21.91
C PHE A 437 -11.25 19.07 22.16
N ASN A 438 -9.97 18.70 22.23
CA ASN A 438 -8.88 19.65 22.47
C ASN A 438 -8.47 20.43 21.20
N HIS A 439 -9.23 21.48 20.86
CA HIS A 439 -8.99 22.32 19.68
C HIS A 439 -7.68 23.10 19.68
N SER A 440 -7.16 23.47 20.86
CA SER A 440 -6.01 24.38 20.98
C SER A 440 -4.66 23.69 20.76
N THR A 441 -4.59 22.38 20.97
CA THR A 441 -3.33 21.61 20.97
C THR A 441 -3.28 20.51 19.90
N SER A 442 -4.43 20.08 19.38
CA SER A 442 -4.50 19.01 18.37
C SER A 442 -4.46 19.57 16.96
N SER A 443 -3.58 19.04 16.10
CA SER A 443 -3.55 19.39 14.67
C SER A 443 -4.84 18.95 13.96
N SER A 444 -5.18 19.61 12.85
CA SER A 444 -6.35 19.24 12.04
C SER A 444 -6.31 17.77 11.60
N SER A 445 -5.13 17.28 11.20
CA SER A 445 -4.93 15.89 10.80
C SER A 445 -5.15 14.93 11.97
N LEU A 446 -4.66 15.24 13.18
CA LEU A 446 -4.83 14.39 14.35
C LEU A 446 -6.32 14.24 14.69
N ARG A 447 -7.07 15.35 14.64
CA ARG A 447 -8.51 15.37 14.89
C ARG A 447 -9.29 14.57 13.84
N GLU A 448 -8.88 14.63 12.57
CA GLU A 448 -9.45 13.81 11.51
C GLU A 448 -9.25 12.31 11.77
N HIS A 449 -8.03 11.88 12.14
CA HIS A 449 -7.76 10.47 12.45
C HIS A 449 -8.55 9.99 13.68
N ALA A 450 -8.66 10.83 14.72
CA ALA A 450 -9.46 10.53 15.90
C ALA A 450 -10.95 10.39 15.54
N ALA A 451 -11.53 11.34 14.80
CA ALA A 451 -12.92 11.30 14.36
C ALA A 451 -13.21 10.08 13.46
N GLY A 452 -12.33 9.77 12.51
CA GLY A 452 -12.46 8.58 11.67
C GLY A 452 -12.37 7.27 12.44
N THR A 453 -11.52 7.21 13.48
CA THR A 453 -11.45 6.04 14.39
C THR A 453 -12.76 5.89 15.16
N ILE A 454 -13.26 6.96 15.78
CA ILE A 454 -14.54 6.97 16.52
C ILE A 454 -15.70 6.52 15.62
N MET A 455 -15.72 6.96 14.36
CA MET A 455 -16.70 6.53 13.37
C MET A 455 -16.63 5.01 13.12
N HIS A 456 -15.44 4.43 12.92
CA HIS A 456 -15.30 2.98 12.79
C HIS A 456 -15.77 2.23 14.05
N LEU A 457 -15.45 2.75 15.24
CA LEU A 457 -15.93 2.19 16.51
C LEU A 457 -17.46 2.23 16.58
N ALA A 458 -18.11 3.31 16.16
CA ALA A 458 -19.57 3.40 16.09
C ALA A 458 -20.16 2.38 15.12
N VAL A 459 -19.61 2.24 13.91
CA VAL A 459 -20.06 1.23 12.93
C VAL A 459 -19.93 -0.19 13.52
N SER A 460 -18.88 -0.43 14.30
CA SER A 460 -18.66 -1.73 14.96
C SER A 460 -19.79 -2.10 15.93
N THR A 461 -20.45 -1.12 16.54
CA THR A 461 -21.60 -1.37 17.44
C THR A 461 -22.86 -1.87 16.72
N MET A 462 -22.96 -1.69 15.40
CA MET A 462 -24.10 -2.17 14.60
C MET A 462 -24.04 -3.68 14.35
N SER A 463 -22.85 -4.27 14.33
CA SER A 463 -22.62 -5.68 13.99
C SER A 463 -22.66 -6.62 15.20
N GLN A 464 -23.19 -6.17 16.35
CA GLN A 464 -23.26 -6.99 17.56
C GLN A 464 -24.27 -8.13 17.39
N GLU A 465 -23.83 -9.37 17.64
CA GLU A 465 -24.72 -10.53 17.70
C GLU A 465 -25.68 -10.37 18.90
N SER A 466 -26.94 -10.77 18.73
CA SER A 466 -28.02 -10.61 19.72
C SER A 466 -27.79 -11.32 21.07
N SER A 467 -26.75 -12.15 21.16
CA SER A 467 -26.34 -12.89 22.36
C SER A 467 -25.32 -12.16 23.25
N GLN A 468 -24.73 -11.05 22.78
CA GLN A 468 -23.70 -10.31 23.53
C GLN A 468 -24.29 -9.13 24.32
N ILE A 469 -23.65 -8.75 25.43
CA ILE A 469 -24.03 -7.56 26.21
C ILE A 469 -23.83 -6.33 25.30
N PRO A 470 -24.86 -5.47 25.13
CA PRO A 470 -24.76 -4.32 24.27
C PRO A 470 -23.68 -3.37 24.77
N VAL A 471 -22.67 -3.12 23.91
CA VAL A 471 -21.58 -2.19 24.23
C VAL A 471 -21.99 -0.80 23.72
N SER A 472 -22.05 0.18 24.64
CA SER A 472 -22.23 1.59 24.28
C SER A 472 -20.89 2.23 23.95
N LEU A 473 -20.84 3.04 22.90
CA LEU A 473 -19.66 3.84 22.56
C LEU A 473 -19.56 5.09 23.44
N LEU A 474 -20.69 5.75 23.68
CA LEU A 474 -20.78 7.01 24.44
C LEU A 474 -21.57 6.72 25.71
N GLU A 475 -20.90 6.80 26.85
CA GLU A 475 -21.49 6.46 28.14
C GLU A 475 -22.15 7.68 28.82
N SER A 476 -21.76 8.91 28.45
CA SER A 476 -22.28 10.14 29.04
C SER A 476 -23.09 10.97 28.04
N ASP A 477 -24.18 11.58 28.55
CA ASP A 477 -24.97 12.56 27.80
C ASP A 477 -24.12 13.76 27.35
N GLU A 478 -23.13 14.14 28.18
CA GLU A 478 -22.23 15.25 27.89
C GLU A 478 -21.37 14.97 26.66
N ASP A 479 -20.82 13.75 26.53
CA ASP A 479 -19.99 13.37 25.38
C ASP A 479 -20.83 13.37 24.08
N ILE A 480 -22.10 12.96 24.13
CA ILE A 480 -23.04 13.03 23.00
C ILE A 480 -23.22 14.47 22.54
N LEU A 481 -23.49 15.39 23.48
CA LEU A 481 -23.71 16.80 23.20
C LEU A 481 -22.44 17.48 22.66
N MET A 482 -21.30 17.25 23.31
CA MET A 482 -20.02 17.80 22.90
C MET A 482 -19.64 17.32 21.50
N LEU A 483 -19.73 16.01 21.23
CA LEU A 483 -19.41 15.45 19.92
C LEU A 483 -20.33 16.02 18.83
N PHE A 484 -21.63 16.18 19.09
CA PHE A 484 -22.55 16.77 18.13
C PHE A 484 -22.26 18.26 17.87
N SER A 485 -21.91 19.02 18.92
CA SER A 485 -21.59 20.45 18.80
C SER A 485 -20.39 20.72 17.88
N LEU A 486 -19.45 19.77 17.79
CA LEU A 486 -18.27 19.89 16.94
C LEU A 486 -18.57 19.97 15.44
N ILE A 487 -19.75 19.54 14.99
CA ILE A 487 -20.10 19.58 13.57
C ILE A 487 -20.03 21.01 13.04
N ASN A 488 -20.44 22.02 13.82
CA ASN A 488 -20.39 23.42 13.39
C ASN A 488 -19.00 24.07 13.53
N LEU A 489 -18.06 23.39 14.20
CA LEU A 489 -16.75 23.94 14.59
C LEU A 489 -15.58 23.26 13.87
N THR A 490 -15.86 22.47 12.83
CA THR A 490 -14.87 21.62 12.15
C THR A 490 -15.03 21.64 10.64
N GLY A 491 -13.98 21.20 9.93
CA GLY A 491 -13.99 21.06 8.47
C GLY A 491 -14.78 19.84 7.97
N PRO A 492 -15.02 19.73 6.66
CA PRO A 492 -15.93 18.75 6.07
C PRO A 492 -15.58 17.28 6.37
N GLU A 493 -14.30 16.93 6.49
CA GLU A 493 -13.85 15.57 6.77
C GLU A 493 -14.22 15.11 8.19
N ILE A 494 -14.03 15.99 9.17
CA ILE A 494 -14.40 15.73 10.57
C ILE A 494 -15.93 15.78 10.72
N GLN A 495 -16.60 16.75 10.09
CA GLN A 495 -18.06 16.81 10.03
C GLN A 495 -18.65 15.49 9.53
N GLN A 496 -18.17 15.01 8.38
CA GLN A 496 -18.60 13.75 7.80
C GLN A 496 -18.43 12.59 8.79
N SER A 497 -17.24 12.48 9.41
CA SER A 497 -16.95 11.40 10.36
C SER A 497 -17.89 11.44 11.57
N ILE A 498 -18.17 12.62 12.11
CA ILE A 498 -19.11 12.80 13.24
C ILE A 498 -20.54 12.43 12.83
N ILE A 499 -21.01 12.91 11.67
CA ILE A 499 -22.36 12.61 11.18
C ILE A 499 -22.53 11.10 10.96
N GLN A 500 -21.53 10.45 10.37
CA GLN A 500 -21.52 8.99 10.16
C GLN A 500 -21.45 8.23 11.49
N THR A 501 -20.75 8.76 12.50
CA THR A 501 -20.76 8.22 13.87
C THR A 501 -22.18 8.19 14.42
N PHE A 502 -22.90 9.32 14.40
CA PHE A 502 -24.28 9.37 14.89
C PHE A 502 -25.24 8.52 14.06
N GLN A 503 -25.01 8.41 12.75
CA GLN A 503 -25.82 7.53 11.89
C GLN A 503 -25.69 6.07 12.35
N ALA A 504 -24.46 5.60 12.56
CA ALA A 504 -24.21 4.25 13.05
C ALA A 504 -24.80 4.02 14.45
N LEU A 505 -24.65 4.99 15.36
CA LEU A 505 -25.21 4.90 16.70
C LEU A 505 -26.75 4.85 16.70
N CYS A 506 -27.42 5.56 15.79
CA CYS A 506 -28.89 5.49 15.60
C CYS A 506 -29.38 4.13 15.08
N GLN A 507 -28.49 3.27 14.62
CA GLN A 507 -28.76 1.91 14.14
C GLN A 507 -28.18 0.83 15.08
N SER A 508 -27.56 1.25 16.18
CA SER A 508 -26.96 0.38 17.20
C SER A 508 -27.96 0.06 18.33
N PRO A 509 -27.63 -0.84 19.28
CA PRO A 509 -28.43 -1.05 20.49
C PRO A 509 -28.67 0.23 21.33
N SER A 510 -27.81 1.24 21.18
CA SER A 510 -27.93 2.54 21.87
C SER A 510 -28.87 3.52 21.18
N ALA A 511 -29.50 3.12 20.06
CA ALA A 511 -30.35 3.98 19.24
C ALA A 511 -31.43 4.75 20.02
N PRO A 512 -32.19 4.16 20.97
CA PRO A 512 -33.23 4.91 21.68
C PRO A 512 -32.69 6.12 22.43
N ILE A 513 -31.57 5.94 23.16
CA ILE A 513 -30.93 7.01 23.94
C ILE A 513 -30.42 8.10 23.01
N ILE A 514 -29.73 7.71 21.93
CA ILE A 514 -29.14 8.65 20.97
C ILE A 514 -30.22 9.44 20.25
N LYS A 515 -31.30 8.79 19.77
CA LYS A 515 -32.43 9.45 19.12
C LYS A 515 -33.11 10.45 20.05
N THR A 516 -33.39 10.06 21.30
CA THR A 516 -33.99 10.96 22.30
C THR A 516 -33.10 12.16 22.62
N LYS A 517 -31.78 11.97 22.72
CA LYS A 517 -30.87 13.09 23.03
C LYS A 517 -30.72 14.04 21.84
N LEU A 518 -30.58 13.51 20.63
CA LEU A 518 -30.52 14.33 19.43
C LEU A 518 -31.84 15.08 19.19
N SER A 519 -33.01 14.51 19.51
CA SER A 519 -34.29 15.23 19.40
C SER A 519 -34.46 16.34 20.46
N GLN A 520 -33.88 16.17 21.66
CA GLN A 520 -33.86 17.18 22.72
C GLN A 520 -32.90 18.34 22.44
N CYS A 521 -31.93 18.14 21.55
CA CYS A 521 -31.00 19.17 21.13
C CYS A 521 -31.61 20.05 20.03
N ALA A 522 -31.09 21.26 19.84
CA ALA A 522 -31.27 22.01 18.59
C ALA A 522 -30.62 21.30 17.36
N ALA A 523 -30.34 20.00 17.44
CA ALA A 523 -29.70 19.19 16.42
C ALA A 523 -30.50 19.20 15.12
N ILE A 524 -31.83 19.18 15.18
CA ILE A 524 -32.67 19.27 13.97
C ILE A 524 -32.40 20.58 13.21
N GLN A 525 -32.28 21.71 13.92
CA GLN A 525 -31.95 23.00 13.30
C GLN A 525 -30.54 23.00 12.69
N VAL A 526 -29.56 22.41 13.40
CA VAL A 526 -28.19 22.26 12.91
C VAL A 526 -28.13 21.35 11.68
N LEU A 527 -28.82 20.21 11.67
CA LEU A 527 -28.90 19.30 10.52
C LEU A 527 -29.60 19.95 9.32
N VAL A 528 -30.62 20.78 9.54
CA VAL A 528 -31.26 21.55 8.47
C VAL A 528 -30.28 22.57 7.87
N GLN A 529 -29.54 23.31 8.70
CA GLN A 529 -28.50 24.24 8.21
C GLN A 529 -27.41 23.51 7.40
N LEU A 530 -26.98 22.33 7.86
CA LEU A 530 -25.96 21.55 7.16
C LEU A 530 -26.47 20.89 5.87
N CYS A 531 -27.78 20.76 5.68
CA CYS A 531 -28.35 20.35 4.39
C CYS A 531 -28.12 21.40 3.29
N GLU A 532 -27.83 22.65 3.68
CA GLU A 532 -27.55 23.78 2.79
C GLU A 532 -26.04 24.02 2.59
N HIS A 533 -25.18 23.24 3.25
CA HIS A 533 -23.72 23.33 3.14
C HIS A 533 -23.22 23.04 1.71
N ASP A 534 -22.16 23.70 1.26
CA ASP A 534 -21.63 23.57 -0.12
C ASP A 534 -21.10 22.16 -0.44
N ASP A 535 -20.67 21.40 0.57
CA ASP A 535 -20.11 20.06 0.40
C ASP A 535 -21.17 18.97 0.15
N PRO A 536 -21.13 18.27 -1.01
CA PRO A 536 -22.12 17.25 -1.35
C PRO A 536 -22.07 15.99 -0.47
N CYS A 537 -20.90 15.63 0.05
CA CYS A 537 -20.71 14.45 0.90
C CYS A 537 -21.30 14.69 2.30
N VAL A 538 -21.05 15.87 2.88
CA VAL A 538 -21.67 16.30 4.14
C VAL A 538 -23.19 16.29 3.99
N ARG A 539 -23.74 16.95 2.95
CA ARG A 539 -25.19 16.97 2.69
C ARG A 539 -25.79 15.55 2.61
N ALA A 540 -25.14 14.63 1.91
CA ALA A 540 -25.64 13.27 1.75
C ALA A 540 -25.66 12.51 3.08
N ASN A 541 -24.62 12.64 3.92
CA ASN A 541 -24.56 12.00 5.23
C ASN A 541 -25.56 12.62 6.22
N VAL A 542 -25.77 13.94 6.19
CA VAL A 542 -26.78 14.63 7.00
C VAL A 542 -28.17 14.09 6.71
N VAL A 543 -28.53 13.93 5.42
CA VAL A 543 -29.83 13.35 5.03
C VAL A 543 -29.99 11.93 5.55
N LYS A 544 -28.95 11.09 5.47
CA LYS A 544 -29.00 9.72 6.00
C LYS A 544 -29.24 9.70 7.51
N LEU A 545 -28.52 10.53 8.26
CA LEU A 545 -28.73 10.68 9.71
C LEU A 545 -30.16 11.18 10.00
N PHE A 546 -30.65 12.13 9.21
CA PHE A 546 -32.01 12.65 9.32
C PHE A 546 -33.07 11.54 9.13
N CYS A 547 -32.90 10.68 8.13
CA CYS A 547 -33.76 9.51 7.94
C CYS A 547 -33.67 8.52 9.12
N CYS A 548 -32.48 8.29 9.68
CA CYS A 548 -32.32 7.38 10.82
C CYS A 548 -33.01 7.92 12.09
N LEU A 549 -32.98 9.23 12.30
CA LEU A 549 -33.70 9.89 13.40
C LEU A 549 -35.22 9.81 13.21
N ALA A 550 -35.68 9.82 11.96
CA ALA A 550 -37.08 9.64 11.62
C ALA A 550 -37.58 8.25 12.06
N GLU A 551 -36.90 7.15 11.74
CA GLU A 551 -37.29 5.73 11.96
C GLU A 551 -37.54 5.29 13.44
N GLY A 552 -38.27 6.04 14.26
CA GLY A 552 -38.41 5.86 15.71
C GLY A 552 -39.68 6.46 16.33
N GLY A 553 -40.76 6.61 15.55
CA GLY A 553 -42.10 6.95 16.06
C GLY A 553 -42.47 8.44 16.07
N ASP A 554 -41.53 9.34 15.77
CA ASP A 554 -41.75 10.80 15.67
C ASP A 554 -41.59 11.32 14.23
N GLU A 555 -41.71 10.42 13.24
CA GLU A 555 -41.62 10.74 11.80
C GLU A 555 -42.63 11.80 11.38
N VAL A 556 -43.80 11.81 12.03
CA VAL A 556 -44.92 12.68 11.69
C VAL A 556 -44.66 14.11 12.13
N ALA A 557 -44.32 14.35 13.40
CA ALA A 557 -44.11 15.70 13.92
C ALA A 557 -42.93 16.41 13.23
N LEU A 558 -41.90 15.64 12.87
CA LEU A 558 -40.67 16.15 12.27
C LEU A 558 -40.80 16.33 10.75
N ALA A 559 -41.48 15.42 10.04
CA ALA A 559 -41.82 15.61 8.63
C ALA A 559 -42.86 16.72 8.46
N GLU A 560 -43.87 16.83 9.33
CA GLU A 560 -44.87 17.90 9.33
C GLU A 560 -44.19 19.27 9.50
N HIS A 561 -43.30 19.41 10.48
CA HIS A 561 -42.56 20.66 10.71
C HIS A 561 -41.68 21.05 9.50
N LEU A 562 -41.06 20.08 8.83
CA LEU A 562 -40.24 20.33 7.63
C LEU A 562 -41.05 20.62 6.38
N LEU A 563 -42.21 19.98 6.21
CA LEU A 563 -43.11 20.24 5.10
C LEU A 563 -43.81 21.59 5.26
N GLU A 564 -44.03 22.05 6.50
CA GLU A 564 -44.64 23.36 6.77
C GLU A 564 -43.64 24.53 6.77
N SER A 565 -42.44 24.37 7.35
CA SER A 565 -41.47 25.47 7.53
C SER A 565 -40.11 25.30 6.83
N GLY A 566 -39.90 24.22 6.08
CA GLY A 566 -38.62 23.96 5.40
C GLY A 566 -38.40 24.75 4.10
N THR A 567 -37.15 24.76 3.62
CA THR A 567 -36.80 25.28 2.29
C THR A 567 -37.25 24.34 1.17
N THR A 568 -37.21 24.79 -0.08
CA THR A 568 -37.67 24.00 -1.25
C THR A 568 -36.96 22.64 -1.34
N LEU A 569 -35.66 22.59 -1.03
CA LEU A 569 -34.88 21.36 -1.04
C LEU A 569 -35.23 20.41 0.12
N THR A 570 -35.49 20.93 1.32
CA THR A 570 -35.86 20.09 2.47
C THR A 570 -37.28 19.54 2.29
N LYS A 571 -38.21 20.36 1.79
CA LYS A 571 -39.56 19.93 1.39
C LYS A 571 -39.50 18.81 0.35
N LYS A 572 -38.67 18.96 -0.69
CA LYS A 572 -38.43 17.92 -1.70
C LYS A 572 -37.91 16.62 -1.08
N ARG A 573 -36.89 16.68 -0.21
CA ARG A 573 -36.28 15.48 0.40
C ARG A 573 -37.22 14.80 1.40
N ALA A 574 -37.98 15.57 2.18
CA ALA A 574 -39.02 15.05 3.07
C ALA A 574 -40.10 14.32 2.25
N ALA A 575 -40.58 14.92 1.17
CA ALA A 575 -41.55 14.30 0.27
C ALA A 575 -41.05 12.98 -0.38
N ILE A 576 -39.78 12.93 -0.83
CA ILE A 576 -39.18 11.68 -1.36
C ILE A 576 -39.16 10.57 -0.30
N SER A 577 -38.84 10.90 0.95
CA SER A 577 -38.79 9.93 2.04
C SER A 577 -40.19 9.38 2.35
N LEU A 578 -41.17 10.28 2.46
CA LEU A 578 -42.58 9.92 2.63
C LEU A 578 -43.11 9.04 1.48
N CYS A 579 -42.67 9.28 0.24
CA CYS A 579 -43.00 8.42 -0.90
C CYS A 579 -42.53 6.99 -0.68
N ARG A 580 -41.24 6.80 -0.35
CA ARG A 580 -40.63 5.47 -0.14
C ARG A 580 -41.28 4.72 1.02
N PHE A 581 -41.61 5.43 2.10
CA PHE A 581 -42.30 4.81 3.22
C PHE A 581 -43.74 4.40 2.84
N SER A 582 -44.47 5.25 2.12
CA SER A 582 -45.82 4.94 1.63
C SER A 582 -45.87 3.77 0.64
N GLU A 583 -44.84 3.61 -0.20
CA GLU A 583 -44.68 2.45 -1.08
C GLU A 583 -44.54 1.15 -0.27
N SER A 584 -43.83 1.19 0.85
CA SER A 584 -43.60 0.05 1.73
C SER A 584 -44.84 -0.35 2.54
N SER A 585 -45.76 0.60 2.78
CA SER A 585 -47.04 0.37 3.49
C SER A 585 -47.92 -0.70 2.85
N LEU A 586 -47.78 -0.89 1.54
CA LEU A 586 -48.54 -1.86 0.76
C LEU A 586 -48.38 -3.29 1.29
N VAL A 587 -47.16 -3.64 1.73
CA VAL A 587 -46.80 -5.00 2.18
C VAL A 587 -47.04 -5.18 3.68
N LEU A 588 -47.00 -4.08 4.44
CA LEU A 588 -46.94 -4.09 5.90
C LEU A 588 -48.29 -3.86 6.59
N SER A 589 -49.34 -3.48 5.84
CA SER A 589 -50.69 -3.34 6.40
C SER A 589 -51.28 -4.71 6.80
N ARG A 590 -51.71 -4.85 8.06
CA ARG A 590 -52.24 -6.12 8.57
C ARG A 590 -53.70 -6.29 8.16
N LEU A 591 -53.98 -7.31 7.34
CA LEU A 591 -55.34 -7.68 6.95
C LEU A 591 -56.11 -8.25 8.14
N ILE A 592 -57.31 -7.73 8.40
CA ILE A 592 -58.24 -8.32 9.38
C ILE A 592 -58.86 -9.56 8.72
N PRO A 593 -58.70 -10.78 9.26
CA PRO A 593 -59.33 -11.97 8.70
C PRO A 593 -60.86 -11.81 8.76
N LYS A 594 -61.55 -12.03 7.63
CA LYS A 594 -63.02 -12.08 7.60
C LYS A 594 -63.49 -13.20 8.54
N ARG A 595 -64.11 -12.87 9.67
CA ARG A 595 -64.74 -13.85 10.58
C ARG A 595 -65.81 -14.64 9.82
N LYS A 596 -65.57 -15.93 9.58
CA LYS A 596 -66.64 -16.92 9.38
C LYS A 596 -66.92 -17.56 10.75
N GLY A 597 -68.09 -17.32 11.32
CA GLY A 597 -68.59 -18.06 12.49
C GLY A 597 -69.02 -17.17 13.66
N PHE A 598 -70.23 -17.43 14.13
CA PHE A 598 -70.89 -16.87 15.31
C PHE A 598 -70.03 -16.91 16.58
N LEU A 599 -70.00 -15.83 17.37
CA LEU A 599 -70.02 -15.81 18.85
C LEU A 599 -69.96 -14.36 19.38
N CYS A 600 -70.80 -14.08 20.38
CA CYS A 600 -71.03 -12.80 21.05
C CYS A 600 -69.87 -12.44 22.00
N PHE A 601 -69.04 -11.45 21.67
CA PHE A 601 -68.35 -10.51 22.60
C PHE A 601 -67.80 -9.35 21.76
N SER A 602 -68.27 -8.12 22.03
CA SER A 602 -67.92 -6.91 21.28
C SER A 602 -66.61 -6.30 21.79
N ALA A 603 -65.55 -6.33 20.98
CA ALA A 603 -64.41 -5.42 21.12
C ALA A 603 -64.74 -4.05 20.49
N PRO A 604 -64.15 -2.93 20.95
CA PRO A 604 -64.36 -1.62 20.33
C PRO A 604 -63.93 -1.64 18.84
N PRO A 605 -64.56 -0.81 17.97
CA PRO A 605 -64.26 -0.83 16.55
C PRO A 605 -62.83 -0.32 16.31
N GLU A 606 -61.94 -1.21 15.87
CA GLU A 606 -60.62 -0.82 15.37
C GLU A 606 -60.83 0.02 14.10
N THR A 607 -60.26 1.23 14.06
CA THR A 607 -60.35 2.15 12.93
C THR A 607 -59.55 1.59 11.76
N VAL A 608 -60.27 1.15 10.73
CA VAL A 608 -59.66 0.61 9.52
C VAL A 608 -59.20 1.76 8.63
N CYS A 609 -57.97 1.69 8.10
CA CYS A 609 -57.45 2.69 7.19
C CYS A 609 -58.37 2.82 5.96
N PRO A 610 -58.83 4.04 5.60
CA PRO A 610 -59.79 4.23 4.53
C PRO A 610 -59.24 3.86 3.14
N VAL A 611 -57.91 3.81 2.96
CA VAL A 611 -57.25 3.46 1.70
C VAL A 611 -56.76 2.02 1.66
N HIS A 612 -56.13 1.55 2.74
CA HIS A 612 -55.52 0.20 2.79
C HIS A 612 -56.47 -0.90 3.29
N GLY A 613 -57.60 -0.55 3.91
CA GLY A 613 -58.61 -1.53 4.34
C GLY A 613 -58.16 -2.47 5.48
N GLY A 614 -56.99 -2.23 6.06
CA GLY A 614 -56.42 -2.95 7.23
C GLY A 614 -56.01 -1.99 8.35
N ILE A 615 -55.40 -2.54 9.40
CA ILE A 615 -54.86 -1.74 10.50
C ILE A 615 -53.54 -1.15 10.04
N CYS A 616 -53.48 0.18 9.98
CA CYS A 616 -52.27 0.92 9.69
C CYS A 616 -51.79 1.64 10.95
N SER A 617 -50.48 1.79 11.10
CA SER A 617 -49.87 2.68 12.08
C SER A 617 -48.69 3.42 11.45
N THR A 618 -48.23 4.48 12.12
CA THR A 618 -47.02 5.22 11.76
C THR A 618 -45.76 4.37 11.97
N GLU A 619 -45.75 3.49 12.97
CA GLU A 619 -44.58 2.66 13.30
C GLU A 619 -44.45 1.37 12.47
N SER A 620 -45.58 0.73 12.14
CA SER A 620 -45.57 -0.63 11.56
C SER A 620 -45.81 -0.67 10.06
N SER A 621 -46.57 0.28 9.52
CA SER A 621 -46.96 0.31 8.10
C SER A 621 -46.73 1.66 7.44
N PHE A 622 -46.37 2.69 8.19
CA PHE A 622 -46.20 4.07 7.73
C PHE A 622 -47.28 4.57 6.75
N CYS A 623 -48.55 4.61 7.16
CA CYS A 623 -49.61 5.11 6.27
C CYS A 623 -49.62 6.65 6.24
N LEU A 624 -49.56 7.27 5.06
CA LEU A 624 -49.63 8.74 4.90
C LEU A 624 -50.86 9.39 5.55
N ILE A 625 -51.96 8.64 5.71
CA ILE A 625 -53.21 9.12 6.29
C ILE A 625 -53.13 9.13 7.81
N GLU A 626 -52.61 8.05 8.41
CA GLU A 626 -52.35 7.99 9.85
C GLU A 626 -51.24 8.97 10.26
N ALA A 627 -50.32 9.25 9.34
CA ALA A 627 -49.26 10.23 9.50
C ALA A 627 -49.69 11.69 9.22
N ASP A 628 -50.98 11.97 8.96
CA ASP A 628 -51.53 13.28 8.54
C ASP A 628 -50.71 14.02 7.46
N ALA A 629 -49.93 13.30 6.66
CA ALA A 629 -48.96 13.86 5.72
C ALA A 629 -49.61 14.33 4.41
N VAL A 630 -50.86 13.92 4.14
CA VAL A 630 -51.57 14.23 2.88
C VAL A 630 -51.76 15.74 2.71
N ARG A 631 -52.19 16.46 3.75
CA ARG A 631 -52.46 17.91 3.63
C ARG A 631 -51.19 18.75 3.44
N PRO A 632 -50.10 18.53 4.20
CA PRO A 632 -48.82 19.20 3.94
C PRO A 632 -48.29 18.93 2.52
N LEU A 633 -48.35 17.69 2.03
CA LEU A 633 -47.94 17.34 0.67
C LEU A 633 -48.78 18.07 -0.40
N VAL A 634 -50.09 18.21 -0.19
CA VAL A 634 -50.97 18.98 -1.08
C VAL A 634 -50.62 20.47 -1.10
N ARG A 635 -50.25 21.05 0.04
CA ARG A 635 -49.79 22.46 0.09
C ARG A 635 -48.55 22.66 -0.76
N ILE A 636 -47.60 21.71 -0.75
CA ILE A 636 -46.38 21.79 -1.57
C ILE A 636 -46.72 21.78 -3.06
N LEU A 637 -47.77 21.09 -3.51
CA LEU A 637 -48.21 21.15 -4.91
C LEU A 637 -48.62 22.57 -5.36
N GLY A 638 -48.92 23.46 -4.41
CA GLY A 638 -49.22 24.86 -4.67
C GLY A 638 -48.00 25.78 -4.79
N GLU A 639 -46.79 25.28 -4.50
CA GLU A 639 -45.55 26.06 -4.47
C GLU A 639 -44.92 26.23 -5.86
N HIS A 640 -43.89 27.08 -5.93
CA HIS A 640 -43.22 27.44 -7.19
C HIS A 640 -42.09 26.47 -7.59
N ASP A 641 -41.59 25.63 -6.68
CA ASP A 641 -40.47 24.73 -6.96
C ASP A 641 -40.93 23.42 -7.64
N PRO A 642 -40.57 23.17 -8.90
CA PRO A 642 -41.04 22.00 -9.63
C PRO A 642 -40.52 20.69 -9.03
N GLY A 643 -39.34 20.68 -8.40
CA GLY A 643 -38.75 19.49 -7.81
C GLY A 643 -39.47 19.01 -6.54
N ALA A 644 -39.87 19.95 -5.67
CA ALA A 644 -40.65 19.67 -4.47
C ALA A 644 -42.09 19.28 -4.81
N CYS A 645 -42.69 19.96 -5.80
CA CYS A 645 -43.99 19.60 -6.36
C CYS A 645 -43.99 18.17 -6.92
N GLU A 646 -42.93 17.78 -7.64
CA GLU A 646 -42.82 16.45 -8.23
C GLU A 646 -42.69 15.36 -7.17
N ALA A 647 -41.79 15.55 -6.19
CA ALA A 647 -41.64 14.61 -5.08
C ALA A 647 -42.92 14.47 -4.24
N SER A 648 -43.64 15.58 -4.03
CA SER A 648 -44.90 15.56 -3.30
C SER A 648 -46.01 14.88 -4.09
N LEU A 649 -46.02 15.06 -5.42
CA LEU A 649 -46.94 14.36 -6.30
C LEU A 649 -46.68 12.86 -6.27
N ASP A 650 -45.43 12.41 -6.40
CA ASP A 650 -45.07 10.99 -6.33
C ASP A 650 -45.57 10.34 -5.03
N ALA A 651 -45.32 10.98 -3.88
CA ALA A 651 -45.79 10.49 -2.59
C ALA A 651 -47.33 10.33 -2.54
N LEU A 652 -48.07 11.32 -3.04
CA LEU A 652 -49.54 11.27 -3.07
C LEU A 652 -50.08 10.20 -4.04
N LEU A 653 -49.38 9.93 -5.15
CA LEU A 653 -49.83 8.97 -6.15
C LEU A 653 -49.74 7.51 -5.66
N THR A 654 -48.91 7.22 -4.66
CA THR A 654 -48.87 5.90 -4.00
C THR A 654 -50.25 5.48 -3.45
N LEU A 655 -51.11 6.45 -3.09
CA LEU A 655 -52.45 6.19 -2.52
C LEU A 655 -53.45 5.68 -3.56
N ILE A 656 -53.24 5.92 -4.85
CA ILE A 656 -54.20 5.56 -5.91
C ILE A 656 -53.78 4.34 -6.73
N GLU A 657 -52.72 3.63 -6.32
CA GLU A 657 -52.17 2.45 -6.98
C GLU A 657 -52.98 1.17 -6.81
N GLY A 658 -53.12 0.43 -7.92
CA GLY A 658 -53.79 -0.86 -7.97
C GLY A 658 -55.27 -0.77 -7.59
N GLU A 659 -55.70 -1.66 -6.70
CA GLU A 659 -57.09 -1.77 -6.23
C GLU A 659 -57.55 -0.59 -5.37
N ARG A 660 -56.62 0.30 -4.95
CA ARG A 660 -56.88 1.45 -4.06
C ARG A 660 -57.38 2.70 -4.79
N LEU A 661 -57.52 2.65 -6.12
CA LEU A 661 -57.86 3.82 -6.94
C LEU A 661 -59.10 4.57 -6.43
N GLN A 662 -60.16 3.86 -6.04
CA GLN A 662 -61.40 4.49 -5.59
C GLN A 662 -61.26 5.16 -4.20
N SER A 663 -60.69 4.45 -3.23
CA SER A 663 -60.50 4.96 -1.87
C SER A 663 -59.44 6.05 -1.79
N GLY A 664 -58.30 5.87 -2.47
CA GLY A 664 -57.24 6.87 -2.55
C GLY A 664 -57.70 8.16 -3.24
N SER A 665 -58.46 8.05 -4.33
CA SER A 665 -59.00 9.24 -5.01
C SER A 665 -59.96 10.01 -4.11
N LYS A 666 -60.75 9.33 -3.26
CA LYS A 666 -61.61 9.96 -2.25
C LYS A 666 -60.81 10.80 -1.27
N VAL A 667 -59.74 10.25 -0.70
CA VAL A 667 -58.86 10.96 0.24
C VAL A 667 -58.18 12.16 -0.43
N LEU A 668 -57.63 11.98 -1.65
CA LEU A 668 -57.05 13.08 -2.42
C LEU A 668 -58.08 14.17 -2.76
N GLY A 669 -59.32 13.78 -3.05
CA GLY A 669 -60.43 14.70 -3.29
C GLY A 669 -60.85 15.49 -2.06
N GLU A 670 -60.88 14.86 -0.90
CA GLU A 670 -61.19 15.49 0.40
C GLU A 670 -60.07 16.42 0.87
N ALA A 671 -58.82 16.06 0.59
CA ALA A 671 -57.64 16.90 0.84
C ALA A 671 -57.44 18.02 -0.21
N ASN A 672 -58.33 18.14 -1.20
CA ASN A 672 -58.26 19.13 -2.28
C ASN A 672 -56.98 19.05 -3.15
N ALA A 673 -56.46 17.84 -3.38
CA ALA A 673 -55.26 17.59 -4.20
C ALA A 673 -55.54 17.68 -5.71
N ILE A 674 -56.77 17.42 -6.15
CA ILE A 674 -57.12 17.28 -7.58
C ILE A 674 -56.96 18.59 -8.37
N PRO A 675 -57.40 19.78 -7.89
CA PRO A 675 -57.21 21.02 -8.65
C PRO A 675 -55.73 21.42 -8.86
N PRO A 676 -54.82 21.32 -7.86
CA PRO A 676 -53.38 21.48 -8.09
C PRO A 676 -52.82 20.51 -9.15
N ILE A 677 -53.24 19.24 -9.15
CA ILE A 677 -52.82 18.26 -10.16
C ILE A 677 -53.30 18.67 -11.56
N ILE A 678 -54.52 19.18 -11.70
CA ILE A 678 -55.03 19.72 -12.98
C ILE A 678 -54.22 20.95 -13.42
N LYS A 679 -53.80 21.81 -12.49
CA LYS A 679 -52.96 22.97 -12.81
C LYS A 679 -51.61 22.57 -13.43
N PHE A 680 -51.04 21.42 -13.04
CA PHE A 680 -49.79 20.91 -13.62
C PHE A 680 -49.89 20.49 -15.08
N LEU A 681 -51.11 20.34 -15.63
CA LEU A 681 -51.29 20.18 -17.08
C LEU A 681 -50.72 21.37 -17.86
N GLY A 682 -50.75 22.58 -17.29
CA GLY A 682 -50.14 23.77 -17.87
C GLY A 682 -48.70 24.05 -17.39
N SER A 683 -48.06 23.10 -16.70
CA SER A 683 -46.72 23.30 -16.13
C SER A 683 -45.64 23.33 -17.23
N PRO A 684 -44.61 24.18 -17.12
CA PRO A 684 -43.45 24.15 -18.02
C PRO A 684 -42.54 22.92 -17.77
N SER A 685 -42.75 22.16 -16.70
CA SER A 685 -42.00 20.93 -16.40
C SER A 685 -42.63 19.72 -17.09
N PRO A 686 -41.95 19.06 -18.06
CA PRO A 686 -42.49 17.90 -18.76
C PRO A 686 -42.81 16.73 -17.82
N SER A 687 -41.96 16.48 -16.82
CA SER A 687 -42.15 15.39 -15.86
C SER A 687 -43.44 15.57 -15.04
N LEU A 688 -43.67 16.78 -14.52
CA LEU A 688 -44.89 17.11 -13.78
C LEU A 688 -46.14 17.00 -14.65
N GLN A 689 -46.08 17.49 -15.89
CA GLN A 689 -47.18 17.42 -16.83
C GLN A 689 -47.56 15.96 -17.16
N GLU A 690 -46.57 15.11 -17.42
CA GLU A 690 -46.77 13.69 -17.72
C GLU A 690 -47.34 12.93 -16.51
N LYS A 691 -46.76 13.10 -15.31
CA LYS A 691 -47.26 12.49 -14.07
C LYS A 691 -48.69 12.93 -13.74
N ALA A 692 -49.00 14.22 -13.90
CA ALA A 692 -50.35 14.74 -13.71
C ALA A 692 -51.35 14.13 -14.71
N LEU A 693 -50.97 13.98 -15.98
CA LEU A 693 -51.81 13.32 -16.98
C LEU A 693 -52.09 11.85 -16.62
N HIS A 694 -51.07 11.10 -16.21
CA HIS A 694 -51.25 9.71 -15.80
C HIS A 694 -52.14 9.57 -14.56
N ALA A 695 -52.00 10.48 -13.60
CA ALA A 695 -52.86 10.53 -12.42
C ALA A 695 -54.33 10.80 -12.81
N LEU A 696 -54.57 11.84 -13.61
CA LEU A 696 -55.91 12.26 -14.03
C LEU A 696 -56.58 11.24 -14.95
N GLU A 697 -55.82 10.55 -15.81
CA GLU A 697 -56.35 9.47 -16.64
C GLU A 697 -56.96 8.36 -15.79
N ARG A 698 -56.33 8.02 -14.66
CA ARG A 698 -56.82 7.00 -13.73
C ARG A 698 -57.98 7.53 -12.89
N ILE A 699 -57.86 8.74 -12.34
CA ILE A 699 -58.87 9.35 -11.47
C ILE A 699 -60.19 9.59 -12.23
N PHE A 700 -60.14 10.03 -13.49
CA PHE A 700 -61.34 10.26 -14.31
C PHE A 700 -62.02 9.00 -14.84
N ARG A 701 -61.48 7.80 -14.58
CA ARG A 701 -62.24 6.55 -14.72
C ARG A 701 -63.36 6.45 -13.68
N LEU A 702 -63.25 7.20 -12.58
CA LEU A 702 -64.27 7.30 -11.54
C LEU A 702 -65.29 8.39 -11.91
N VAL A 703 -66.55 8.00 -12.04
CA VAL A 703 -67.65 8.86 -12.51
C VAL A 703 -67.80 10.12 -11.63
N ASP A 704 -67.70 9.98 -10.31
CA ASP A 704 -67.86 11.09 -9.37
C ASP A 704 -66.80 12.19 -9.57
N PHE A 705 -65.56 11.79 -9.86
CA PHE A 705 -64.45 12.71 -10.08
C PHE A 705 -64.52 13.35 -11.47
N LYS A 706 -64.94 12.58 -12.48
CA LYS A 706 -65.24 13.09 -13.81
C LYS A 706 -66.30 14.20 -13.75
N MET A 707 -67.40 13.99 -13.02
CA MET A 707 -68.46 14.98 -12.90
C MET A 707 -68.02 16.22 -12.12
N LYS A 708 -67.23 16.03 -11.05
CA LYS A 708 -66.82 17.13 -10.16
C LYS A 708 -65.69 17.99 -10.72
N TYR A 709 -64.68 17.40 -11.37
CA TYR A 709 -63.46 18.11 -11.80
C TYR A 709 -63.23 18.10 -13.32
N GLY A 710 -64.01 17.35 -14.10
CA GLY A 710 -63.83 17.21 -15.55
C GLY A 710 -63.85 18.55 -16.29
N ALA A 711 -64.76 19.47 -15.93
CA ALA A 711 -64.83 20.80 -16.53
C ALA A 711 -63.55 21.63 -16.32
N LEU A 712 -62.87 21.47 -15.18
CA LEU A 712 -61.61 22.18 -14.87
C LEU A 712 -60.45 21.66 -15.72
N ALA A 713 -60.47 20.37 -16.08
CA ALA A 713 -59.40 19.73 -16.85
C ALA A 713 -59.56 19.90 -18.38
N GLN A 714 -60.76 20.22 -18.87
CA GLN A 714 -61.07 20.30 -20.31
C GLN A 714 -60.14 21.23 -21.08
N MET A 715 -60.06 22.51 -20.71
CA MET A 715 -59.28 23.50 -21.44
C MET A 715 -57.77 23.21 -21.43
N PRO A 716 -57.13 22.86 -20.29
CA PRO A 716 -55.73 22.44 -20.28
C PRO A 716 -55.46 21.21 -21.15
N LEU A 717 -56.36 20.21 -21.16
CA LEU A 717 -56.21 19.01 -21.98
C LEU A 717 -56.36 19.30 -23.49
N VAL A 718 -57.24 20.23 -23.86
CA VAL A 718 -57.38 20.69 -25.25
C VAL A 718 -56.11 21.41 -25.71
N ASP A 719 -55.52 22.26 -24.88
CA ASP A 719 -54.26 22.94 -25.22
C ASP A 719 -53.11 21.93 -25.42
N ILE A 720 -53.01 20.91 -24.56
CA ILE A 720 -52.02 19.83 -24.71
C ILE A 720 -52.25 19.02 -25.98
N THR A 721 -53.50 18.72 -26.36
CA THR A 721 -53.76 17.97 -27.60
C THR A 721 -53.41 18.75 -28.86
N GLN A 722 -53.51 20.09 -28.81
CA GLN A 722 -53.14 20.98 -29.90
C GLN A 722 -51.62 21.23 -29.99
N ARG A 723 -50.94 21.38 -28.85
CA ARG A 723 -49.55 21.86 -28.78
C ARG A 723 -48.53 20.85 -28.26
N GLY A 724 -48.98 19.76 -27.65
CA GLY A 724 -48.13 18.73 -27.04
C GLY A 724 -47.51 17.75 -28.04
N SER A 725 -46.45 17.07 -27.62
CA SER A 725 -45.67 16.12 -28.43
C SER A 725 -45.89 14.65 -28.00
N GLY A 726 -45.87 13.72 -28.95
CA GLY A 726 -45.72 12.28 -28.69
C GLY A 726 -46.77 11.65 -27.75
N SER A 727 -46.29 11.04 -26.65
CA SER A 727 -47.09 10.27 -25.68
C SER A 727 -48.10 11.14 -24.91
N VAL A 728 -47.70 12.34 -24.52
CA VAL A 728 -48.49 13.32 -23.74
C VAL A 728 -49.76 13.73 -24.50
N LYS A 729 -49.67 13.96 -25.81
CA LYS A 729 -50.81 14.26 -26.69
C LYS A 729 -51.80 13.09 -26.76
N SER A 730 -51.30 11.87 -26.89
CA SER A 730 -52.14 10.66 -26.94
C SER A 730 -52.87 10.40 -25.63
N LEU A 731 -52.23 10.73 -24.50
CA LEU A 731 -52.80 10.57 -23.17
C LEU A 731 -53.86 11.64 -22.89
N ALA A 732 -53.60 12.90 -23.23
CA ALA A 732 -54.57 13.98 -23.10
C ALA A 732 -55.84 13.74 -23.93
N ALA A 733 -55.71 13.23 -25.17
CA ALA A 733 -56.84 12.87 -26.02
C ALA A 733 -57.69 11.75 -25.40
N ARG A 734 -57.06 10.74 -24.80
CA ARG A 734 -57.73 9.64 -24.10
C ARG A 734 -58.52 10.14 -22.88
N ILE A 735 -57.96 11.09 -22.14
CA ILE A 735 -58.65 11.72 -21.02
C ILE A 735 -59.87 12.52 -21.51
N LEU A 736 -59.74 13.30 -22.59
CA LEU A 736 -60.88 14.02 -23.19
C LEU A 736 -61.99 13.09 -23.68
N ALA A 737 -61.62 11.92 -24.24
CA ALA A 737 -62.56 10.86 -24.57
C ALA A 737 -63.26 10.31 -23.32
N HIS A 738 -62.52 10.04 -22.24
CA HIS A 738 -63.09 9.62 -20.95
C HIS A 738 -64.03 10.68 -20.36
N LEU A 739 -63.77 11.98 -20.59
CA LEU A 739 -64.63 13.07 -20.14
C LEU A 739 -65.89 13.26 -21.01
N ASN A 740 -66.09 12.46 -22.06
CA ASN A 740 -67.17 12.59 -23.06
C ASN A 740 -67.20 13.97 -23.74
N VAL A 741 -66.05 14.64 -23.84
CA VAL A 741 -65.92 15.94 -24.50
C VAL A 741 -65.83 15.75 -26.02
N LEU A 742 -65.30 14.60 -26.42
CA LEU A 742 -65.21 14.16 -27.80
C LEU A 742 -66.34 13.18 -28.08
N HIS A 743 -67.52 13.64 -28.53
CA HIS A 743 -68.41 12.83 -29.38
C HIS A 743 -69.12 13.71 -30.44
N ASP A 744 -69.13 13.15 -31.65
CA ASP A 744 -69.87 13.47 -32.89
C ASP A 744 -69.39 14.50 -33.92
N GLN A 745 -68.24 15.17 -33.79
CA GLN A 745 -67.58 15.77 -34.98
C GLN A 745 -66.06 15.81 -34.85
N SER A 746 -65.35 14.98 -35.65
CA SER A 746 -64.16 15.37 -36.43
C SER A 746 -63.35 14.14 -36.82
N SER A 747 -63.43 13.76 -38.10
CA SER A 747 -62.54 12.84 -38.78
C SER A 747 -61.18 13.48 -39.11
N TYR A 748 -60.63 14.29 -38.20
CA TYR A 748 -59.32 14.93 -38.35
C TYR A 748 -58.54 14.82 -37.03
N PHE A 749 -58.13 13.60 -36.71
CA PHE A 749 -56.97 13.28 -35.89
C PHE A 749 -56.35 11.97 -36.39
#